data_AF-A0A2N5VBR2-F1
#
_entry.id   AF-A0A2N5VBR2-F1
#
_cell.length_a   1.000
_cell.length_b   1.000
_cell.length_c   1.000
_cell.angle_alpha   90.00
_cell.angle_beta   90.00
_cell.angle_gamma   90.00
#
_symmetry.space_group_name_H-M   'P 1'
#
loop_
_entity.id
_entity.type
_entity.pdbx_description
1 polymer ?
#
loop_
_entity_poly.entity_id
_entity_poly.type
_entity_poly.pdbx_seq_one_letter_code
_entity_poly.pdbx_strand_id
1 'polypeptide(L)'
;MASGDFPLKEYLPRTNRFRNVTLGRLDNFIGGVYKGQNLSSVLDETRDGSESLVKLEVWSAPGRSKPPFSEAARQHYQRILKGFKFGPVWTNHWVRATINIPSHLRDRERVQFEFDPGCEAMIYTSEGLPLQGITGGDGALRRVEFIIPKHSRMSPVKIYIEVSANAMFGVVQEPNPGVPDDVSFELAMADLVVPRMEAWHLMWDFQVITEITKSLPATDPVCLKAQTVAMEIMNTFKPDNLATITACRKIAEKVLGSDWTQKEIYDFNTDWNLKEDSEGAPVFAIGHCHIDTAWLWPFSVTQQKIARSWSTQVDLMQRYPEYRFIASSAQQFKWLEELYPQLFSQVRREVEKGKFLVTGGTWVENDTNMPSGEALCRQFLFGQRYFKSRFGKYTDIFWLPDSFGYSSQIPQICRQAGIPYFFTQKISWSQFNVFPHTNFNWIGIDGTQLLVHMTPVDTYNAQASVADVRKAISNHKDLEWCDKSLLVYGNGDGGGGPLAAMIEKLRRIRSAANNSSSSAVPKVTQGPSVSDFYRMLLKKTENGKHLPTWRGELYLEYHRGTYTSHGSIKRHNRKSEILLREIEYFATIASLSNKDTGYQYPKDELDHLWETVLLCQFHDVLPGSSIALVYDDVEKLYAEVSRKGEALLEAARQAALCGTQTIDVESACPDGGGRFVGLNTLSFPRQEIIRIPLQIYDGRSAFTLSKAHEDSGFIIAKDKTGNGLIELEGLENMRANIRLATASVVQDPNTNEIHYVLANKFLEIQISTRGRIISIMDTELGREIILPGATAGFVIYQDQPLANDAWDVEIYHLDTKAPIDATSVRVLEPAGLRSSLAVDYVFNQSRISAIISLDAVPNSLKKDALSMIKFDTSIDWHETHRFLKFEVPLDINSEQATYEIQYGLVQRPTHKNTTWDAAKFEVCAHRFADLSEYGYGVALLNDCKYGYACEGSYLRLSLLRAAKYPDPHQDQGQHEVSFAILPHRGHFLESDVPQVAASFNNPLHLRYLPRSAYLNVPVAPNCQLFKLEGLGSRNVVLDVIKRGEDDTFSFPSGKPVKTVIVRLYEAFGGSANVNLITSLQSTEVFKVDILERDIEAVKPYHLSQNIATSEDSTQHGPPASRLVHKKQDHCFTQGIELKFKAFQLMTLKFVL
;
A
#
# COMPACT_ATOMS: atom_id res chain seq x y z
N MET A 1 37.00 6.64 70.69
CA MET A 1 35.61 6.33 71.06
C MET A 1 35.10 5.33 70.05
N ALA A 2 34.85 4.10 70.48
CA ALA A 2 34.41 3.00 69.63
C ALA A 2 32.91 3.14 69.36
N SER A 3 32.53 3.37 68.09
CA SER A 3 31.17 3.16 67.63
C SER A 3 30.93 1.65 67.50
N GLY A 4 30.01 1.11 68.31
CA GLY A 4 29.85 -0.32 68.59
C GLY A 4 29.23 -1.21 67.50
N ASP A 5 29.31 -0.87 66.21
CA ASP A 5 28.61 -1.62 65.14
C ASP A 5 29.52 -2.44 64.20
N PHE A 6 30.85 -2.37 64.32
CA PHE A 6 31.77 -3.18 63.51
C PHE A 6 32.37 -4.35 64.33
N PRO A 7 32.18 -5.63 63.92
CA PRO A 7 32.62 -6.77 64.71
C PRO A 7 34.16 -6.86 64.79
N LEU A 8 34.69 -7.19 65.98
CA LEU A 8 36.14 -7.34 66.20
C LEU A 8 36.75 -8.57 65.51
N LYS A 9 35.93 -9.59 65.21
CA LYS A 9 36.34 -10.84 64.56
C LYS A 9 35.26 -11.27 63.57
N GLU A 10 35.67 -11.70 62.38
CA GLU A 10 34.77 -12.34 61.40
C GLU A 10 34.73 -13.84 61.67
N TYR A 11 33.52 -14.38 61.82
CA TYR A 11 33.30 -15.80 62.12
C TYR A 11 32.70 -16.56 60.93
N LEU A 12 32.23 -15.85 59.89
CA LEU A 12 31.63 -16.44 58.69
C LEU A 12 32.26 -15.84 57.41
N PRO A 13 32.84 -16.65 56.53
CA PRO A 13 33.37 -16.15 55.27
C PRO A 13 32.23 -15.61 54.39
N ARG A 14 32.46 -14.46 53.74
CA ARG A 14 31.52 -13.83 52.80
C ARG A 14 32.21 -13.69 51.44
N THR A 15 31.47 -13.90 50.36
CA THR A 15 31.95 -13.72 48.99
C THR A 15 30.92 -12.97 48.15
N ASN A 16 31.37 -12.41 47.02
CA ASN A 16 30.47 -11.83 46.04
C ASN A 16 29.60 -12.92 45.41
N ARG A 17 28.36 -12.57 45.08
CA ARG A 17 27.43 -13.50 44.43
C ARG A 17 27.88 -13.79 43.00
N PHE A 18 27.83 -15.06 42.59
CA PHE A 18 28.01 -15.44 41.18
C PHE A 18 26.84 -14.94 40.36
N ARG A 19 27.10 -14.07 39.37
CA ARG A 19 26.05 -13.38 38.61
C ARG A 19 25.16 -14.35 37.84
N ASN A 20 25.71 -15.32 37.12
CA ASN A 20 24.92 -16.29 36.33
C ASN A 20 23.95 -17.08 37.20
N VAL A 21 24.41 -17.57 38.36
CA VAL A 21 23.56 -18.28 39.33
C VAL A 21 22.50 -17.35 39.91
N THR A 22 22.85 -16.08 40.16
CA THR A 22 21.90 -15.09 40.67
C THR A 22 20.80 -14.82 39.66
N LEU A 23 21.14 -14.54 38.39
CA LEU A 23 20.17 -14.29 37.32
C LEU A 23 19.23 -15.49 37.13
N GLY A 24 19.78 -16.71 37.08
CA GLY A 24 18.96 -17.93 36.98
C GLY A 24 18.04 -18.14 38.19
N ARG A 25 18.42 -17.66 39.38
CA ARG A 25 17.53 -17.65 40.55
C ARG A 25 16.38 -16.66 40.38
N LEU A 26 16.63 -15.44 39.86
CA LEU A 26 15.58 -14.43 39.69
C LEU A 26 14.45 -14.93 38.78
N ASP A 27 14.79 -15.70 37.75
CA ASP A 27 13.83 -16.29 36.81
C ASP A 27 12.84 -17.27 37.45
N ASN A 28 13.15 -17.77 38.64
CA ASN A 28 12.32 -18.72 39.37
C ASN A 28 11.31 -18.05 40.33
N PHE A 29 11.27 -16.72 40.42
CA PHE A 29 10.37 -16.05 41.37
C PHE A 29 8.92 -15.93 40.88
N ILE A 30 8.70 -15.96 39.56
CA ILE A 30 7.38 -15.84 38.94
C ILE A 30 7.24 -16.98 37.93
N GLY A 31 6.23 -17.83 38.12
CA GLY A 31 5.94 -18.95 37.21
C GLY A 31 6.96 -20.09 37.29
N GLY A 32 7.20 -20.76 36.17
CA GLY A 32 8.18 -21.85 36.06
C GLY A 32 7.86 -23.10 36.88
N VAL A 33 8.88 -23.95 37.08
CA VAL A 33 8.74 -25.22 37.83
C VAL A 33 8.38 -25.02 39.31
N TYR A 34 8.66 -23.82 39.85
CA TYR A 34 8.36 -23.45 41.23
C TYR A 34 7.08 -22.61 41.37
N LYS A 35 6.20 -22.56 40.35
CA LYS A 35 4.97 -21.76 40.38
C LYS A 35 4.06 -22.01 41.58
N GLY A 36 4.13 -23.20 42.17
CA GLY A 36 3.39 -23.58 43.37
C GLY A 36 4.02 -23.14 44.70
N GLN A 37 5.24 -22.61 44.69
CA GLN A 37 5.97 -22.15 45.89
C GLN A 37 6.45 -20.69 45.81
N ASN A 38 6.50 -20.11 44.61
CA ASN A 38 6.95 -18.73 44.40
C ASN A 38 5.77 -17.74 44.40
N LEU A 39 5.97 -16.50 43.96
CA LEU A 39 4.94 -15.46 44.00
C LEU A 39 3.66 -15.86 43.25
N SER A 40 3.77 -16.67 42.19
CA SER A 40 2.62 -17.15 41.42
C SER A 40 1.63 -17.97 42.23
N SER A 41 2.06 -18.60 43.33
CA SER A 41 1.20 -19.41 44.20
C SER A 41 0.17 -18.59 44.98
N VAL A 42 0.36 -17.27 45.09
CA VAL A 42 -0.48 -16.36 45.89
C VAL A 42 -1.03 -15.17 45.10
N LEU A 43 -0.90 -15.17 43.77
CA LEU A 43 -1.41 -14.11 42.90
C LEU A 43 -2.94 -13.99 42.95
N ASP A 44 -3.64 -15.11 43.13
CA ASP A 44 -5.09 -15.13 43.23
C ASP A 44 -5.51 -15.43 44.67
N GLU A 45 -6.49 -14.68 45.19
CA GLU A 45 -7.13 -15.00 46.46
C GLU A 45 -8.19 -16.08 46.30
N THR A 46 -8.93 -16.04 45.20
CA THR A 46 -9.99 -16.98 44.89
C THR A 46 -10.04 -17.20 43.40
N ARG A 47 -10.19 -18.46 42.99
CA ARG A 47 -10.45 -18.88 41.62
C ARG A 47 -11.48 -20.00 41.67
N ASP A 48 -12.65 -19.76 41.11
CA ASP A 48 -13.76 -20.72 41.10
C ASP A 48 -14.48 -20.67 39.74
N GLY A 49 -14.42 -21.79 39.01
CA GLY A 49 -15.13 -22.00 37.74
C GLY A 49 -16.23 -23.04 37.85
N SER A 50 -16.80 -23.25 39.04
CA SER A 50 -17.94 -24.13 39.24
C SER A 50 -19.19 -23.57 38.57
N GLU A 51 -20.07 -24.45 38.11
CA GLU A 51 -21.32 -24.05 37.45
C GLU A 51 -22.28 -23.28 38.35
N SER A 52 -22.07 -23.34 39.67
CA SER A 52 -22.83 -22.53 40.62
C SER A 52 -22.54 -21.03 40.48
N LEU A 53 -21.30 -20.69 40.08
CA LEU A 53 -20.85 -19.31 39.89
C LEU A 53 -20.84 -18.90 38.43
N VAL A 54 -20.43 -19.78 37.50
CA VAL A 54 -20.32 -19.46 36.08
C VAL A 54 -21.15 -20.44 35.26
N LYS A 55 -22.26 -19.98 34.70
CA LYS A 55 -23.07 -20.76 33.76
C LYS A 55 -22.79 -20.29 32.33
N LEU A 56 -22.45 -21.23 31.45
CA LEU A 56 -22.17 -20.98 30.04
C LEU A 56 -23.14 -21.71 29.12
N GLU A 57 -23.59 -21.01 28.08
CA GLU A 57 -24.41 -21.56 27.01
C GLU A 57 -23.88 -21.01 25.68
N VAL A 58 -23.89 -21.80 24.60
CA VAL A 58 -23.37 -21.42 23.28
C VAL A 58 -24.44 -21.54 22.20
N TRP A 59 -24.35 -20.68 21.20
CA TRP A 59 -24.94 -20.85 19.89
C TRP A 59 -23.86 -20.70 18.82
N SER A 60 -23.78 -21.62 17.87
CA SER A 60 -22.81 -21.58 16.78
C SER A 60 -23.48 -21.03 15.52
N ALA A 61 -22.88 -20.01 14.92
CA ALA A 61 -23.39 -19.43 13.67
C ALA A 61 -23.28 -20.46 12.51
N PRO A 62 -24.21 -20.48 11.56
CA PRO A 62 -24.13 -21.37 10.41
C PRO A 62 -22.91 -21.07 9.52
N GLY A 63 -22.13 -22.12 9.19
CA GLY A 63 -20.95 -21.99 8.34
C GLY A 63 -19.93 -20.97 8.87
N ARG A 64 -19.40 -20.13 7.98
CA ARG A 64 -18.45 -19.04 8.32
C ARG A 64 -19.14 -17.68 8.50
N SER A 65 -20.46 -17.65 8.70
CA SER A 65 -21.18 -16.39 8.91
C SER A 65 -20.76 -15.70 10.20
N LYS A 66 -20.72 -14.36 10.18
CA LYS A 66 -20.40 -13.49 11.32
C LYS A 66 -21.63 -12.65 11.69
N PRO A 67 -22.68 -13.26 12.28
CA PRO A 67 -23.94 -12.57 12.55
C PRO A 67 -23.76 -11.49 13.62
N PRO A 68 -24.41 -10.32 13.49
CA PRO A 68 -24.34 -9.26 14.50
C PRO A 68 -25.01 -9.68 15.81
N PHE A 69 -24.69 -8.99 16.89
CA PHE A 69 -25.28 -9.22 18.21
C PHE A 69 -26.82 -9.28 18.19
N SER A 70 -27.46 -8.38 17.44
CA SER A 70 -28.93 -8.29 17.38
C SER A 70 -29.61 -9.55 16.86
N GLU A 71 -28.92 -10.30 16.00
CA GLU A 71 -29.35 -11.61 15.53
C GLU A 71 -29.01 -12.69 16.56
N ALA A 72 -27.74 -12.74 16.99
CA ALA A 72 -27.23 -13.77 17.90
C ALA A 72 -27.98 -13.80 19.24
N ALA A 73 -28.40 -12.65 19.78
CA ALA A 73 -29.11 -12.55 21.06
C ALA A 73 -30.49 -13.24 21.03
N ARG A 74 -31.09 -13.44 19.85
CA ARG A 74 -32.42 -14.05 19.67
C ARG A 74 -32.37 -15.57 19.46
N GLN A 75 -31.16 -16.12 19.32
CA GLN A 75 -30.97 -17.52 19.00
C GLN A 75 -31.18 -18.44 20.21
N HIS A 76 -31.28 -19.74 19.95
CA HIS A 76 -31.37 -20.75 20.99
C HIS A 76 -29.97 -21.23 21.40
N TYR A 77 -29.64 -21.09 22.68
CA TYR A 77 -28.32 -21.42 23.23
C TYR A 77 -28.37 -22.77 23.98
N GLN A 78 -27.34 -23.58 23.78
CA GLN A 78 -27.15 -24.89 24.41
C GLN A 78 -26.08 -24.83 25.49
N ARG A 79 -26.24 -25.57 26.59
CA ARG A 79 -25.27 -25.58 27.69
C ARG A 79 -23.90 -26.11 27.24
N ILE A 80 -22.82 -25.47 27.70
CA ILE A 80 -21.43 -25.93 27.49
C ILE A 80 -20.62 -25.89 28.79
N LEU A 81 -19.47 -26.58 28.79
CA LEU A 81 -18.52 -26.66 29.90
C LEU A 81 -17.10 -26.37 29.40
N LYS A 82 -16.16 -26.19 30.33
CA LYS A 82 -14.72 -26.20 30.02
C LYS A 82 -14.35 -27.48 29.25
N GLY A 83 -13.49 -27.36 28.24
CA GLY A 83 -13.21 -28.41 27.27
C GLY A 83 -14.10 -28.42 26.02
N PHE A 84 -15.11 -27.54 25.94
CA PHE A 84 -15.88 -27.35 24.70
C PHE A 84 -14.98 -26.86 23.56
N LYS A 85 -15.17 -27.38 22.36
CA LYS A 85 -14.36 -27.04 21.18
C LYS A 85 -15.12 -26.10 20.25
N PHE A 86 -14.55 -24.92 20.02
CA PHE A 86 -14.98 -23.95 19.02
C PHE A 86 -14.32 -24.28 17.69
N GLY A 87 -15.10 -24.46 16.64
CA GLY A 87 -14.59 -24.83 15.32
C GLY A 87 -15.71 -25.25 14.38
N PRO A 88 -15.39 -25.49 13.09
CA PRO A 88 -14.07 -25.40 12.45
C PRO A 88 -13.46 -23.98 12.39
N VAL A 89 -12.22 -23.85 11.92
CA VAL A 89 -11.55 -22.54 11.77
C VAL A 89 -12.42 -21.53 10.98
N TRP A 90 -12.30 -20.24 11.34
CA TRP A 90 -13.05 -19.11 10.79
C TRP A 90 -14.53 -19.04 11.19
N THR A 91 -15.09 -20.07 11.84
CA THR A 91 -16.46 -20.03 12.35
C THR A 91 -16.64 -19.03 13.51
N ASN A 92 -17.90 -18.71 13.81
CA ASN A 92 -18.28 -17.78 14.86
C ASN A 92 -19.20 -18.48 15.86
N HIS A 93 -18.95 -18.29 17.14
CA HIS A 93 -19.77 -18.83 18.21
C HIS A 93 -20.12 -17.73 19.20
N TRP A 94 -21.35 -17.69 19.65
CA TRP A 94 -21.80 -16.77 20.69
C TRP A 94 -21.99 -17.53 21.98
N VAL A 95 -21.29 -17.12 23.03
CA VAL A 95 -21.42 -17.68 24.37
C VAL A 95 -22.18 -16.69 25.25
N ARG A 96 -23.26 -17.15 25.87
CA ARG A 96 -23.96 -16.44 26.94
C ARG A 96 -23.40 -16.89 28.27
N ALA A 97 -22.79 -15.97 29.02
CA ALA A 97 -22.26 -16.23 30.36
C ALA A 97 -23.11 -15.55 31.43
N THR A 98 -23.52 -16.30 32.44
CA THR A 98 -24.15 -15.79 33.66
C THR A 98 -23.21 -16.02 34.84
N ILE A 99 -22.76 -14.92 35.45
CA ILE A 99 -21.75 -14.92 36.50
C ILE A 99 -22.40 -14.47 37.82
N ASN A 100 -22.47 -15.39 38.78
CA ASN A 100 -22.97 -15.14 40.12
C ASN A 100 -21.80 -14.78 41.04
N ILE A 101 -21.79 -13.55 41.58
CA ILE A 101 -20.74 -13.10 42.49
C ILE A 101 -21.22 -13.24 43.95
N PRO A 102 -20.58 -14.10 44.76
CA PRO A 102 -20.89 -14.24 46.17
C PRO A 102 -20.79 -12.91 46.92
N SER A 103 -21.68 -12.67 47.88
CA SER A 103 -21.76 -11.41 48.62
C SER A 103 -20.43 -10.99 49.25
N HIS A 104 -19.69 -11.94 49.82
CA HIS A 104 -18.40 -11.69 50.47
C HIS A 104 -17.27 -11.26 49.51
N LEU A 105 -17.43 -11.45 48.19
CA LEU A 105 -16.43 -11.04 47.18
C LEU A 105 -16.73 -9.69 46.52
N ARG A 106 -17.95 -9.15 46.68
CA ARG A 106 -18.41 -7.96 45.92
C ARG A 106 -17.60 -6.70 46.22
N ASP A 107 -17.16 -6.57 47.46
CA ASP A 107 -16.42 -5.40 47.97
C ASP A 107 -14.91 -5.48 47.73
N ARG A 108 -14.41 -6.58 47.17
CA ARG A 108 -12.99 -6.71 46.80
C ARG A 108 -12.61 -5.66 45.76
N GLU A 109 -11.37 -5.20 45.82
CA GLU A 109 -10.83 -4.18 44.91
C GLU A 109 -11.08 -4.57 43.44
N ARG A 110 -10.67 -5.79 43.08
CA ARG A 110 -10.83 -6.36 41.75
C ARG A 110 -11.52 -7.71 41.83
N VAL A 111 -12.57 -7.85 41.01
CA VAL A 111 -13.24 -9.12 40.71
C VAL A 111 -13.27 -9.21 39.20
N GLN A 112 -12.83 -10.32 38.64
CA GLN A 112 -12.74 -10.50 37.20
C GLN A 112 -13.27 -11.86 36.77
N PHE A 113 -13.70 -11.91 35.51
CA PHE A 113 -14.04 -13.13 34.82
C PHE A 113 -12.91 -13.46 33.85
N GLU A 114 -12.29 -14.63 34.00
CA GLU A 114 -11.26 -15.10 33.08
C GLU A 114 -11.86 -16.12 32.11
N PHE A 115 -11.88 -15.78 30.81
CA PHE A 115 -12.42 -16.60 29.75
C PHE A 115 -11.37 -16.82 28.67
N ASP A 116 -10.92 -18.06 28.51
CA ASP A 116 -9.89 -18.46 27.55
C ASP A 116 -10.44 -19.51 26.58
N PRO A 117 -10.93 -19.08 25.40
CA PRO A 117 -11.44 -20.00 24.38
C PRO A 117 -10.33 -20.61 23.52
N GLY A 118 -9.04 -20.38 23.85
CA GLY A 118 -7.89 -20.78 23.02
C GLY A 118 -7.73 -19.97 21.72
N CYS A 119 -8.65 -19.03 21.46
CA CYS A 119 -8.72 -18.22 20.25
C CYS A 119 -9.17 -16.79 20.59
N GLU A 120 -9.54 -16.01 19.59
CA GLU A 120 -9.99 -14.64 19.79
C GLU A 120 -11.47 -14.54 20.18
N ALA A 121 -11.82 -13.58 21.03
CA ALA A 121 -13.22 -13.31 21.37
C ALA A 121 -13.50 -11.84 21.71
N MET A 122 -14.78 -11.47 21.78
CA MET A 122 -15.26 -10.13 22.16
C MET A 122 -16.36 -10.24 23.20
N ILE A 123 -16.24 -9.52 24.30
CA ILE A 123 -17.28 -9.42 25.32
C ILE A 123 -18.25 -8.28 25.00
N TYR A 124 -19.54 -8.54 25.17
CA TYR A 124 -20.65 -7.60 25.02
C TYR A 124 -21.52 -7.55 26.29
N THR A 125 -22.17 -6.41 26.53
CA THR A 125 -23.28 -6.33 27.49
C THR A 125 -24.51 -7.11 27.00
N SER A 126 -25.52 -7.27 27.86
CA SER A 126 -26.82 -7.83 27.47
C SER A 126 -27.59 -7.01 26.44
N GLU A 127 -27.21 -5.74 26.24
CA GLU A 127 -27.79 -4.80 25.28
C GLU A 127 -26.97 -4.70 23.98
N GLY A 128 -25.83 -5.40 23.90
CA GLY A 128 -25.00 -5.45 22.70
C GLY A 128 -23.90 -4.42 22.61
N LEU A 129 -23.55 -3.73 23.70
CA LEU A 129 -22.40 -2.82 23.73
C LEU A 129 -21.10 -3.64 23.82
N PRO A 130 -20.15 -3.51 22.87
CA PRO A 130 -18.84 -4.15 22.97
C PRO A 130 -18.03 -3.56 24.12
N LEU A 131 -17.40 -4.40 24.94
CA LEU A 131 -16.67 -4.01 26.15
C LEU A 131 -15.17 -4.25 26.04
N GLN A 132 -14.74 -5.45 25.67
CA GLN A 132 -13.34 -5.83 25.67
C GLN A 132 -13.08 -7.02 24.75
N GLY A 133 -11.98 -6.98 24.01
CA GLY A 133 -11.49 -8.12 23.25
C GLY A 133 -10.69 -9.09 24.13
N ILE A 134 -10.74 -10.37 23.78
CA ILE A 134 -9.99 -11.48 24.35
C ILE A 134 -9.06 -12.04 23.27
N THR A 135 -7.85 -12.37 23.69
CA THR A 135 -6.87 -13.15 22.93
C THR A 135 -6.48 -14.34 23.80
N GLY A 136 -7.07 -15.49 23.53
CA GLY A 136 -6.77 -16.75 24.22
C GLY A 136 -5.44 -17.37 23.81
N GLY A 137 -5.15 -18.55 24.37
CA GLY A 137 -3.89 -19.27 24.14
C GLY A 137 -2.85 -19.01 25.22
N ASP A 138 -1.57 -19.04 24.87
CA ASP A 138 -0.43 -18.85 25.77
C ASP A 138 0.51 -17.70 25.33
N GLY A 139 1.56 -17.47 26.11
CA GLY A 139 2.58 -16.46 25.79
C GLY A 139 2.20 -15.01 26.13
N ALA A 140 3.00 -14.07 25.61
CA ALA A 140 2.94 -12.65 25.97
C ALA A 140 1.76 -11.88 25.35
N LEU A 141 1.12 -12.45 24.33
CA LEU A 141 -0.02 -11.85 23.61
C LEU A 141 -1.37 -12.13 24.30
N ARG A 142 -1.37 -13.09 25.22
CA ARG A 142 -2.56 -13.59 25.90
C ARG A 142 -3.23 -12.51 26.75
N ARG A 143 -4.54 -12.36 26.58
CA ARG A 143 -5.43 -11.50 27.39
C ARG A 143 -6.80 -12.17 27.51
N VAL A 144 -7.16 -12.58 28.72
CA VAL A 144 -8.38 -13.38 28.98
C VAL A 144 -9.21 -12.83 30.13
N GLU A 145 -8.68 -11.85 30.84
CA GLU A 145 -9.28 -11.26 32.02
C GLU A 145 -10.24 -10.13 31.65
N PHE A 146 -11.45 -10.18 32.19
CA PHE A 146 -12.44 -9.12 32.11
C PHE A 146 -12.79 -8.61 33.50
N ILE A 147 -12.44 -7.36 33.80
CA ILE A 147 -12.68 -6.76 35.11
C ILE A 147 -14.16 -6.41 35.23
N ILE A 148 -14.85 -7.01 36.22
CA ILE A 148 -16.28 -6.75 36.43
C ILE A 148 -16.44 -5.41 37.16
N PRO A 149 -17.16 -4.43 36.57
CA PRO A 149 -17.37 -3.13 37.21
C PRO A 149 -18.07 -3.25 38.56
N LYS A 150 -17.63 -2.46 39.55
CA LYS A 150 -18.12 -2.57 40.95
C LYS A 150 -19.64 -2.44 41.07
N HIS A 151 -20.26 -1.55 40.28
CA HIS A 151 -21.71 -1.33 40.29
C HIS A 151 -22.51 -2.53 39.77
N SER A 152 -21.93 -3.37 38.92
CA SER A 152 -22.60 -4.54 38.32
C SER A 152 -22.55 -5.78 39.23
N ARG A 153 -21.83 -5.74 40.35
CA ARG A 153 -21.58 -6.93 41.19
C ARG A 153 -22.75 -7.28 42.14
N MET A 154 -23.79 -6.47 42.19
CA MET A 154 -24.92 -6.63 43.12
C MET A 154 -25.95 -7.69 42.68
N SER A 155 -26.01 -7.97 41.39
CA SER A 155 -26.87 -8.98 40.75
C SER A 155 -26.03 -9.92 39.88
N PRO A 156 -26.56 -11.08 39.46
CA PRO A 156 -25.91 -11.91 38.46
C PRO A 156 -25.55 -11.10 37.21
N VAL A 157 -24.28 -11.12 36.83
CA VAL A 157 -23.77 -10.42 35.65
C VAL A 157 -24.04 -11.29 34.43
N LYS A 158 -24.75 -10.75 33.44
CA LYS A 158 -25.03 -11.43 32.18
C LYS A 158 -24.27 -10.73 31.07
N ILE A 159 -23.45 -11.49 30.35
CA ILE A 159 -22.68 -11.01 29.21
C ILE A 159 -22.81 -11.99 28.04
N TYR A 160 -22.58 -11.47 26.84
CA TYR A 160 -22.43 -12.26 25.64
C TYR A 160 -20.98 -12.19 25.18
N ILE A 161 -20.46 -13.27 24.61
CA ILE A 161 -19.08 -13.38 24.17
C ILE A 161 -19.09 -13.94 22.76
N GLU A 162 -18.69 -13.14 21.79
CA GLU A 162 -18.48 -13.59 20.42
C GLU A 162 -17.09 -14.19 20.31
N VAL A 163 -17.01 -15.50 20.09
CA VAL A 163 -15.79 -16.27 19.90
C VAL A 163 -15.57 -16.48 18.40
N SER A 164 -14.43 -16.02 17.89
CA SER A 164 -14.00 -16.24 16.51
C SER A 164 -12.93 -17.34 16.50
N ALA A 165 -13.20 -18.44 15.80
CA ALA A 165 -12.33 -19.61 15.75
C ALA A 165 -11.07 -19.35 14.90
N ASN A 166 -10.18 -18.49 15.38
CA ASN A 166 -8.86 -18.18 14.83
C ASN A 166 -7.97 -17.64 15.96
N ALA A 167 -6.65 -17.83 15.87
CA ALA A 167 -5.70 -17.18 16.78
C ALA A 167 -5.41 -15.74 16.32
N MET A 168 -4.54 -15.03 17.05
CA MET A 168 -4.13 -13.66 16.73
C MET A 168 -3.60 -13.52 15.30
N PHE A 169 -2.81 -14.50 14.83
CA PHE A 169 -2.22 -14.51 13.48
C PHE A 169 -2.87 -15.55 12.56
N GLY A 170 -4.19 -15.75 12.67
CA GLY A 170 -4.88 -16.79 11.92
C GLY A 170 -4.62 -18.18 12.53
N VAL A 171 -4.29 -19.18 11.71
CA VAL A 171 -4.09 -20.58 12.15
C VAL A 171 -2.83 -21.21 11.54
N VAL A 172 -2.08 -20.46 10.74
CA VAL A 172 -0.95 -21.01 10.00
C VAL A 172 0.23 -21.26 10.93
N GLN A 173 0.69 -22.52 10.98
CA GLN A 173 2.01 -22.87 11.51
C GLN A 173 2.98 -22.92 10.33
N GLU A 174 3.99 -22.05 10.33
CA GLU A 174 5.08 -22.15 9.36
C GLU A 174 5.86 -23.47 9.53
N PRO A 175 6.30 -24.14 8.43
CA PRO A 175 5.96 -23.94 7.03
C PRO A 175 5.06 -25.10 6.55
N ASN A 176 3.78 -25.12 6.93
CA ASN A 176 2.83 -26.09 6.38
C ASN A 176 1.74 -25.38 5.57
N PRO A 177 1.77 -25.47 4.22
CA PRO A 177 0.90 -24.70 3.35
C PRO A 177 -0.48 -25.34 3.30
N GLY A 178 -1.33 -24.96 4.25
CA GLY A 178 -2.72 -25.42 4.36
C GLY A 178 -3.12 -25.54 5.82
N VAL A 179 -3.96 -24.62 6.29
CA VAL A 179 -4.66 -24.81 7.56
C VAL A 179 -5.70 -25.90 7.34
N PRO A 180 -5.67 -27.02 8.08
CA PRO A 180 -6.75 -27.98 8.02
C PRO A 180 -8.08 -27.31 8.36
N ASP A 181 -9.11 -27.48 7.53
CA ASP A 181 -10.42 -26.85 7.77
C ASP A 181 -11.03 -27.29 9.10
N ASP A 182 -10.62 -28.41 9.68
CA ASP A 182 -11.14 -28.99 10.91
C ASP A 182 -10.44 -28.52 12.20
N VAL A 183 -9.55 -27.53 12.13
CA VAL A 183 -8.91 -26.96 13.34
C VAL A 183 -9.98 -26.39 14.28
N SER A 184 -9.87 -26.75 15.56
CA SER A 184 -10.74 -26.30 16.63
C SER A 184 -9.95 -25.83 17.84
N PHE A 185 -10.55 -24.93 18.62
CA PHE A 185 -9.97 -24.29 19.79
C PHE A 185 -10.75 -24.69 21.03
N GLU A 186 -10.05 -25.11 22.08
CA GLU A 186 -10.67 -25.62 23.29
C GLU A 186 -10.87 -24.51 24.33
N LEU A 187 -12.05 -24.47 24.97
CA LEU A 187 -12.34 -23.63 26.11
C LEU A 187 -11.53 -24.08 27.34
N ALA A 188 -10.35 -23.49 27.50
CA ALA A 188 -9.42 -23.80 28.59
C ALA A 188 -9.86 -23.22 29.94
N MET A 189 -10.48 -22.03 29.94
CA MET A 189 -10.78 -21.30 31.18
C MET A 189 -12.11 -20.54 31.11
N ALA A 190 -12.85 -20.54 32.22
CA ALA A 190 -14.07 -19.78 32.42
C ALA A 190 -14.33 -19.63 33.93
N ASP A 191 -13.45 -18.88 34.60
CA ASP A 191 -13.40 -18.83 36.06
C ASP A 191 -13.73 -17.42 36.59
N LEU A 192 -14.41 -17.34 37.74
CA LEU A 192 -14.48 -16.13 38.55
C LEU A 192 -13.19 -16.04 39.38
N VAL A 193 -12.45 -14.94 39.21
CA VAL A 193 -11.15 -14.73 39.85
C VAL A 193 -11.14 -13.44 40.66
N VAL A 194 -10.60 -13.53 41.88
CA VAL A 194 -10.31 -12.38 42.74
C VAL A 194 -8.79 -12.30 42.87
N PRO A 195 -8.11 -11.47 42.05
CA PRO A 195 -6.67 -11.33 42.13
C PRO A 195 -6.27 -10.60 43.42
N ARG A 196 -5.18 -11.05 44.04
CA ARG A 196 -4.55 -10.36 45.17
C ARG A 196 -3.69 -9.21 44.64
N MET A 197 -4.27 -8.03 44.53
CA MET A 197 -3.63 -6.89 43.85
C MET A 197 -2.25 -6.52 44.40
N GLU A 198 -2.02 -6.62 45.71
CA GLU A 198 -0.68 -6.41 46.29
C GLU A 198 0.38 -7.41 45.77
N ALA A 199 -0.01 -8.67 45.53
CA ALA A 199 0.88 -9.67 44.94
C ALA A 199 1.16 -9.37 43.46
N TRP A 200 0.15 -8.94 42.72
CA TRP A 200 0.29 -8.51 41.33
C TRP A 200 1.16 -7.26 41.19
N HIS A 201 0.99 -6.29 42.08
CA HIS A 201 1.87 -5.12 42.13
C HIS A 201 3.33 -5.53 42.39
N LEU A 202 3.57 -6.41 43.36
CA LEU A 202 4.91 -6.95 43.62
C LEU A 202 5.47 -7.71 42.41
N MET A 203 4.64 -8.44 41.68
CA MET A 203 5.04 -9.15 40.47
C MET A 203 5.59 -8.18 39.43
N TRP A 204 4.86 -7.10 39.12
CA TRP A 204 5.33 -6.07 38.19
C TRP A 204 6.55 -5.31 38.72
N ASP A 205 6.60 -5.00 40.02
CA ASP A 205 7.76 -4.37 40.67
C ASP A 205 9.02 -5.24 40.47
N PHE A 206 8.90 -6.55 40.75
CA PHE A 206 9.99 -7.50 40.61
C PHE A 206 10.41 -7.74 39.16
N GLN A 207 9.45 -7.80 38.23
CA GLN A 207 9.73 -7.94 36.80
C GLN A 207 10.63 -6.81 36.31
N VAL A 208 10.28 -5.55 36.57
CA VAL A 208 11.08 -4.40 36.13
C VAL A 208 12.45 -4.37 36.80
N ILE A 209 12.55 -4.65 38.11
CA ILE A 209 13.84 -4.73 38.82
C ILE A 209 14.74 -5.84 38.22
N THR A 210 14.15 -6.96 37.86
CA THR A 210 14.86 -8.07 37.19
C THR A 210 15.29 -7.67 35.79
N GLU A 211 14.43 -7.02 35.01
CA GLU A 211 14.77 -6.50 33.68
C GLU A 211 15.90 -5.47 33.74
N ILE A 212 15.93 -4.57 34.74
CA ILE A 212 17.05 -3.65 34.99
C ILE A 212 18.34 -4.44 35.20
N THR A 213 18.28 -5.47 36.04
CA THR A 213 19.43 -6.32 36.36
C THR A 213 19.98 -7.04 35.12
N LYS A 214 19.11 -7.46 34.19
CA LYS A 214 19.49 -8.15 32.95
C LYS A 214 19.94 -7.21 31.83
N SER A 215 19.35 -6.02 31.76
CA SER A 215 19.52 -5.11 30.63
C SER A 215 20.73 -4.19 30.81
N LEU A 216 20.99 -3.72 32.03
CA LEU A 216 22.08 -2.77 32.26
C LEU A 216 23.45 -3.48 32.34
N PRO A 217 24.55 -2.77 31.99
CA PRO A 217 25.90 -3.27 32.21
C PRO A 217 26.11 -3.74 33.65
N ALA A 218 26.80 -4.86 33.84
CA ALA A 218 27.03 -5.44 35.17
C ALA A 218 27.88 -4.54 36.09
N THR A 219 28.59 -3.56 35.51
CA THR A 219 29.38 -2.55 36.21
C THR A 219 28.55 -1.36 36.68
N ASP A 220 27.31 -1.21 36.21
CA ASP A 220 26.46 -0.09 36.60
C ASP A 220 25.95 -0.26 38.06
N PRO A 221 26.11 0.75 38.94
CA PRO A 221 25.64 0.67 40.32
C PRO A 221 24.14 0.38 40.46
N VAL A 222 23.30 0.86 39.54
CA VAL A 222 21.85 0.61 39.51
C VAL A 222 21.58 -0.86 39.21
N CYS A 223 22.33 -1.46 38.29
CA CYS A 223 22.25 -2.90 37.99
C CYS A 223 22.56 -3.75 39.24
N LEU A 224 23.65 -3.44 39.93
CA LEU A 224 24.06 -4.17 41.15
C LEU A 224 23.10 -3.94 42.32
N LYS A 225 22.56 -2.72 42.45
CA LYS A 225 21.52 -2.38 43.44
C LYS A 225 20.24 -3.15 43.15
N ALA A 226 19.78 -3.16 41.90
CA ALA A 226 18.60 -3.92 41.46
C ALA A 226 18.77 -5.43 41.71
N GLN A 227 19.93 -6.00 41.38
CA GLN A 227 20.26 -7.40 41.67
C GLN A 227 20.17 -7.71 43.17
N THR A 228 20.67 -6.80 44.01
CA THR A 228 20.65 -6.95 45.46
C THR A 228 19.24 -6.90 46.01
N VAL A 229 18.44 -5.94 45.55
CA VAL A 229 17.05 -5.73 45.95
C VAL A 229 16.16 -6.89 45.49
N ALA A 230 16.31 -7.38 44.25
CA ALA A 230 15.57 -8.54 43.77
C ALA A 230 15.85 -9.79 44.63
N MET A 231 17.11 -10.02 45.00
CA MET A 231 17.48 -11.12 45.89
C MET A 231 16.92 -10.95 47.30
N GLU A 232 16.88 -9.73 47.83
CA GLU A 232 16.28 -9.42 49.12
C GLU A 232 14.77 -9.67 49.12
N ILE A 233 14.06 -9.30 48.03
CA ILE A 233 12.66 -9.64 47.79
C ILE A 233 12.46 -11.16 47.83
N MET A 234 13.23 -11.91 47.03
CA MET A 234 13.11 -13.37 46.99
C MET A 234 13.41 -14.05 48.34
N ASN A 235 14.34 -13.50 49.12
CA ASN A 235 14.68 -14.04 50.44
C ASN A 235 13.59 -13.76 51.47
N THR A 236 12.94 -12.59 51.37
CA THR A 236 11.92 -12.10 52.29
C THR A 236 10.56 -12.74 52.02
N PHE A 237 10.22 -12.96 50.75
CA PHE A 237 8.93 -13.55 50.37
C PHE A 237 8.75 -14.95 50.97
N LYS A 238 7.59 -15.15 51.58
CA LYS A 238 7.14 -16.44 52.12
C LYS A 238 5.69 -16.66 51.67
N PRO A 239 5.39 -17.70 50.86
CA PRO A 239 4.05 -17.91 50.31
C PRO A 239 3.00 -18.21 51.39
N ASP A 240 3.42 -18.75 52.53
CA ASP A 240 2.60 -19.03 53.71
C ASP A 240 2.37 -17.81 54.62
N ASN A 241 3.06 -16.68 54.37
CA ASN A 241 2.86 -15.44 55.11
C ASN A 241 2.67 -14.25 54.17
N LEU A 242 1.40 -13.93 53.90
CA LEU A 242 1.00 -12.86 52.97
C LEU A 242 1.48 -11.46 53.38
N ALA A 243 1.76 -11.21 54.67
CA ALA A 243 2.31 -9.92 55.11
C ALA A 243 3.72 -9.65 54.54
N THR A 244 4.44 -10.71 54.13
CA THR A 244 5.75 -10.57 53.46
C THR A 244 5.64 -9.91 52.09
N ILE A 245 4.47 -9.93 51.44
CA ILE A 245 4.26 -9.25 50.15
C ILE A 245 4.45 -7.74 50.32
N THR A 246 3.79 -7.14 51.32
CA THR A 246 3.94 -5.71 51.64
C THR A 246 5.38 -5.37 52.00
N ALA A 247 6.06 -6.23 52.79
CA ALA A 247 7.47 -6.05 53.11
C ALA A 247 8.36 -6.09 51.86
N CYS A 248 8.12 -7.01 50.93
CA CYS A 248 8.81 -7.09 49.65
C CYS A 248 8.58 -5.85 48.78
N ARG A 249 7.36 -5.30 48.74
CA ARG A 249 7.09 -4.03 48.05
C ARG A 249 7.84 -2.87 48.68
N LYS A 250 7.93 -2.83 50.02
CA LYS A 250 8.76 -1.84 50.72
C LYS A 250 10.25 -1.97 50.37
N ILE A 251 10.74 -3.20 50.17
CA ILE A 251 12.10 -3.44 49.68
C ILE A 251 12.27 -2.95 48.23
N ALA A 252 11.27 -3.15 47.36
CA ALA A 252 11.29 -2.70 45.97
C ALA A 252 11.43 -1.17 45.83
N GLU A 253 10.90 -0.39 46.78
CA GLU A 253 11.08 1.08 46.85
C GLU A 253 12.55 1.51 46.89
N LYS A 254 13.48 0.65 47.32
CA LYS A 254 14.91 0.96 47.24
C LYS A 254 15.36 1.25 45.81
N VAL A 255 14.72 0.63 44.81
CA VAL A 255 14.96 0.90 43.37
C VAL A 255 13.93 1.87 42.83
N LEU A 256 12.64 1.66 43.12
CA LEU A 256 11.55 2.42 42.50
C LEU A 256 11.32 3.80 43.12
N GLY A 257 11.79 4.05 44.34
CA GLY A 257 11.53 5.26 45.11
C GLY A 257 10.44 5.05 46.15
N SER A 258 10.52 5.79 47.26
CA SER A 258 9.52 5.74 48.33
C SER A 258 8.19 6.35 47.88
N ASP A 259 7.09 5.66 48.17
CA ASP A 259 5.72 6.10 47.86
C ASP A 259 5.50 6.42 46.38
N TRP A 260 6.20 5.74 45.48
CA TRP A 260 6.16 6.04 44.04
C TRP A 260 4.76 5.89 43.41
N THR A 261 3.88 5.10 44.04
CA THR A 261 2.49 4.93 43.62
C THR A 261 1.56 6.04 44.09
N GLN A 262 1.99 6.93 45.00
CA GLN A 262 1.16 8.01 45.57
C GLN A 262 1.34 9.36 44.85
N LYS A 263 2.34 9.47 43.96
CA LYS A 263 2.64 10.71 43.21
C LYS A 263 2.32 10.50 41.73
N GLU A 264 1.99 11.58 41.04
CA GLU A 264 1.97 11.56 39.57
C GLU A 264 3.38 11.23 39.05
N ILE A 265 3.49 10.15 38.27
CA ILE A 265 4.79 9.59 37.87
C ILE A 265 5.36 10.28 36.61
N TYR A 266 4.46 10.84 35.81
CA TYR A 266 4.74 11.69 34.65
C TYR A 266 4.40 13.13 35.04
N ASP A 267 5.32 14.04 34.77
CA ASP A 267 5.07 15.47 34.92
C ASP A 267 5.18 16.09 33.55
N PHE A 268 4.02 16.30 32.91
CA PHE A 268 3.99 16.81 31.54
C PHE A 268 4.60 18.19 31.38
N ASN A 269 4.77 19.00 32.43
CA ASN A 269 5.40 20.30 32.31
C ASN A 269 6.93 20.22 32.24
N THR A 270 7.53 19.22 32.88
CA THR A 270 8.99 19.02 32.90
C THR A 270 9.45 17.92 31.95
N ASP A 271 8.59 16.96 31.63
CA ASP A 271 8.88 15.86 30.70
C ASP A 271 8.95 16.31 29.25
N TRP A 272 8.15 17.31 28.89
CA TRP A 272 8.18 17.92 27.57
C TRP A 272 7.72 19.38 27.66
N ASN A 273 8.50 20.31 27.13
CA ASN A 273 8.09 21.72 27.07
C ASN A 273 8.47 22.30 25.70
N LEU A 274 7.46 22.59 24.86
CA LEU A 274 7.69 23.23 23.57
C LEU A 274 8.12 24.70 23.70
N LYS A 275 7.92 25.36 24.85
CA LYS A 275 8.26 26.77 25.06
C LYS A 275 9.71 26.95 25.52
N GLU A 276 10.18 26.12 26.45
CA GLU A 276 11.55 26.19 26.98
C GLU A 276 12.45 25.14 26.32
N ASP A 277 13.78 25.28 26.47
CA ASP A 277 14.75 24.26 26.04
C ASP A 277 15.05 23.34 27.23
N SER A 278 14.03 22.60 27.66
CA SER A 278 14.16 21.65 28.78
C SER A 278 14.80 20.35 28.31
N GLU A 279 15.74 19.80 29.07
CA GLU A 279 16.31 18.46 28.77
C GLU A 279 15.23 17.38 28.64
N GLY A 280 14.14 17.44 29.42
CA GLY A 280 12.94 16.60 29.25
C GLY A 280 13.16 15.07 29.29
N ALA A 281 12.13 14.29 29.03
CA ALA A 281 12.26 12.85 28.86
C ALA A 281 12.81 12.52 27.45
N PRO A 282 13.82 11.65 27.31
CA PRO A 282 14.37 11.28 26.00
C PRO A 282 13.50 10.27 25.22
N VAL A 283 12.67 9.47 25.89
CA VAL A 283 11.83 8.45 25.23
C VAL A 283 10.35 8.78 25.36
N PHE A 284 9.65 8.87 24.23
CA PHE A 284 8.21 9.13 24.11
C PHE A 284 7.47 7.84 23.74
N ALA A 285 6.84 7.21 24.73
CA ALA A 285 6.09 5.98 24.54
C ALA A 285 4.68 6.26 23.99
N ILE A 286 4.34 5.67 22.85
CA ILE A 286 3.01 5.74 22.26
C ILE A 286 2.45 4.34 22.04
N GLY A 287 1.22 4.11 22.53
CA GLY A 287 0.52 2.86 22.31
C GLY A 287 0.07 2.75 20.85
N HIS A 288 0.31 1.62 20.23
CA HIS A 288 -0.04 1.36 18.83
C HIS A 288 -0.60 -0.04 18.67
N CYS A 289 -1.53 -0.19 17.74
CA CYS A 289 -2.10 -1.48 17.35
C CYS A 289 -2.13 -1.50 15.83
N HIS A 290 -1.06 -2.01 15.23
CA HIS A 290 -1.09 -2.36 13.82
C HIS A 290 -2.09 -3.51 13.64
N ILE A 291 -2.99 -3.38 12.67
CA ILE A 291 -3.94 -4.44 12.33
C ILE A 291 -3.87 -4.58 10.83
N ASP A 292 -3.36 -5.72 10.37
CA ASP A 292 -3.35 -5.99 8.94
C ASP A 292 -4.78 -6.13 8.42
N THR A 293 -5.10 -5.32 7.42
CA THR A 293 -6.45 -5.21 6.89
C THR A 293 -6.90 -6.54 6.31
N ALA A 294 -5.99 -7.24 5.65
CA ALA A 294 -6.03 -8.67 5.38
C ALA A 294 -4.58 -9.16 5.22
N TRP A 295 -4.27 -10.31 5.82
CA TRP A 295 -2.95 -10.96 5.74
C TRP A 295 -3.09 -12.48 5.89
N LEU A 296 -3.02 -12.98 7.14
CA LEU A 296 -3.27 -14.39 7.48
C LEU A 296 -4.73 -14.65 7.87
N TRP A 297 -5.62 -13.73 7.50
CA TRP A 297 -7.08 -13.79 7.70
C TRP A 297 -7.80 -12.90 6.67
N PRO A 298 -9.06 -13.20 6.34
CA PRO A 298 -9.87 -12.39 5.42
C PRO A 298 -10.34 -11.07 6.06
N PHE A 299 -10.76 -10.11 5.22
CA PHE A 299 -11.25 -8.78 5.66
C PHE A 299 -12.34 -8.85 6.73
N SER A 300 -13.23 -9.84 6.64
CA SER A 300 -14.32 -10.05 7.61
C SER A 300 -13.83 -10.35 9.03
N VAL A 301 -12.66 -10.97 9.18
CA VAL A 301 -12.04 -11.19 10.50
C VAL A 301 -11.46 -9.89 11.04
N THR A 302 -10.89 -9.05 10.17
CA THR A 302 -10.36 -7.73 10.56
C THR A 302 -11.44 -6.82 11.11
N GLN A 303 -12.64 -6.83 10.53
CA GLN A 303 -13.80 -6.10 11.04
C GLN A 303 -14.08 -6.42 12.52
N GLN A 304 -13.96 -7.69 12.93
CA GLN A 304 -14.04 -8.09 14.34
C GLN A 304 -12.78 -7.69 15.14
N LYS A 305 -11.57 -7.85 14.57
CA LYS A 305 -10.29 -7.48 15.22
C LYS A 305 -10.24 -6.01 15.60
N ILE A 306 -10.73 -5.11 14.75
CA ILE A 306 -10.79 -3.66 15.01
C ILE A 306 -11.61 -3.40 16.26
N ALA A 307 -12.84 -3.92 16.30
CA ALA A 307 -13.70 -3.74 17.46
C ALA A 307 -13.03 -4.30 18.72
N ARG A 308 -12.48 -5.52 18.67
CA ARG A 308 -11.85 -6.21 19.81
C ARG A 308 -10.64 -5.45 20.35
N SER A 309 -9.84 -4.93 19.45
CA SER A 309 -8.65 -4.15 19.80
C SER A 309 -9.07 -2.83 20.44
N TRP A 310 -9.90 -2.05 19.75
CA TRP A 310 -10.16 -0.68 20.17
C TRP A 310 -11.11 -0.56 21.36
N SER A 311 -12.01 -1.52 21.59
CA SER A 311 -12.78 -1.60 22.85
C SER A 311 -11.85 -1.75 24.06
N THR A 312 -10.84 -2.62 23.95
CA THR A 312 -9.82 -2.82 24.97
C THR A 312 -8.99 -1.54 25.19
N GLN A 313 -8.63 -0.84 24.12
CA GLN A 313 -7.87 0.41 24.24
C GLN A 313 -8.69 1.53 24.90
N VAL A 314 -10.00 1.62 24.59
CA VAL A 314 -10.91 2.55 25.26
C VAL A 314 -11.02 2.25 26.76
N ASP A 315 -11.13 0.98 27.16
CA ASP A 315 -11.10 0.58 28.57
C ASP A 315 -9.79 0.98 29.26
N LEU A 316 -8.64 0.74 28.61
CA LEU A 316 -7.34 1.14 29.14
C LEU A 316 -7.22 2.65 29.34
N MET A 317 -7.77 3.47 28.43
CA MET A 317 -7.77 4.94 28.56
C MET A 317 -8.59 5.44 29.77
N GLN A 318 -9.58 4.66 30.20
CA GLN A 318 -10.38 4.96 31.40
C GLN A 318 -9.60 4.59 32.68
N ARG A 319 -8.83 3.50 32.65
CA ARG A 319 -8.03 3.02 33.78
C ARG A 319 -6.69 3.76 33.94
N TYR A 320 -6.12 4.24 32.84
CA TYR A 320 -4.79 4.87 32.77
C TYR A 320 -4.91 6.25 32.10
N PRO A 321 -5.11 7.34 32.88
CA PRO A 321 -5.34 8.68 32.34
C PRO A 321 -4.22 9.23 31.44
N GLU A 322 -2.97 8.83 31.71
CA GLU A 322 -1.80 9.20 30.90
C GLU A 322 -1.71 8.44 29.57
N TYR A 323 -2.49 7.35 29.40
CA TYR A 323 -2.36 6.48 28.24
C TYR A 323 -2.71 7.21 26.95
N ARG A 324 -1.85 7.06 25.94
CA ARG A 324 -2.07 7.54 24.57
C ARG A 324 -1.96 6.40 23.59
N PHE A 325 -2.92 6.34 22.68
CA PHE A 325 -3.02 5.29 21.67
C PHE A 325 -3.21 5.90 20.30
N ILE A 326 -2.62 5.30 19.26
CA ILE A 326 -2.79 5.72 17.87
C ILE A 326 -3.39 4.62 17.00
N ALA A 327 -4.16 5.02 15.98
CA ALA A 327 -4.58 4.18 14.86
C ALA A 327 -4.60 5.00 13.55
N SER A 328 -4.35 4.33 12.42
CA SER A 328 -3.91 4.94 11.15
C SER A 328 -4.94 4.88 10.01
N SER A 329 -5.58 3.73 9.79
CA SER A 329 -6.33 3.44 8.55
C SER A 329 -7.79 3.91 8.63
N ALA A 330 -8.19 4.86 7.78
CA ALA A 330 -9.57 5.38 7.74
C ALA A 330 -10.62 4.29 7.44
N GLN A 331 -10.31 3.33 6.57
CA GLN A 331 -11.18 2.18 6.26
C GLN A 331 -11.56 1.37 7.51
N GLN A 332 -10.65 1.26 8.48
CA GLN A 332 -10.91 0.54 9.73
C GLN A 332 -11.89 1.31 10.62
N PHE A 333 -11.80 2.65 10.64
CA PHE A 333 -12.79 3.49 11.31
C PHE A 333 -14.16 3.42 10.62
N LYS A 334 -14.20 3.40 9.28
CA LYS A 334 -15.44 3.24 8.51
C LYS A 334 -16.14 1.93 8.86
N TRP A 335 -15.41 0.81 8.89
CA TRP A 335 -15.99 -0.47 9.35
C TRP A 335 -16.45 -0.43 10.80
N LEU A 336 -15.73 0.24 11.69
CA LEU A 336 -16.17 0.39 13.07
C LEU A 336 -17.47 1.22 13.17
N GLU A 337 -17.56 2.31 12.40
CA GLU A 337 -18.75 3.17 12.32
C GLU A 337 -19.97 2.39 11.83
N GLU A 338 -19.81 1.60 10.77
CA GLU A 338 -20.88 0.82 10.13
C GLU A 338 -21.32 -0.39 10.96
N LEU A 339 -20.37 -1.15 11.52
CA LEU A 339 -20.64 -2.43 12.16
C LEU A 339 -20.80 -2.32 13.69
N TYR A 340 -20.17 -1.31 14.32
CA TYR A 340 -20.15 -1.13 15.78
C TYR A 340 -20.38 0.35 16.18
N PRO A 341 -21.50 0.98 15.79
CA PRO A 341 -21.72 2.43 15.94
C PRO A 341 -21.66 2.93 17.39
N GLN A 342 -22.05 2.09 18.36
CA GLN A 342 -21.94 2.44 19.79
C GLN A 342 -20.48 2.54 20.23
N LEU A 343 -19.62 1.61 19.78
CA LEU A 343 -18.18 1.61 20.08
C LEU A 343 -17.48 2.76 19.35
N PHE A 344 -17.82 3.02 18.09
CA PHE A 344 -17.34 4.19 17.35
C PHE A 344 -17.62 5.50 18.09
N SER A 345 -18.81 5.63 18.69
CA SER A 345 -19.16 6.78 19.52
C SER A 345 -18.28 6.93 20.77
N GLN A 346 -17.80 5.82 21.36
CA GLN A 346 -16.83 5.87 22.45
C GLN A 346 -15.45 6.29 21.98
N VAL A 347 -14.98 5.71 20.86
CA VAL A 347 -13.70 6.08 20.22
C VAL A 347 -13.69 7.56 19.89
N ARG A 348 -14.75 8.09 19.27
CA ARG A 348 -14.88 9.52 18.97
C ARG A 348 -14.72 10.40 20.22
N ARG A 349 -15.33 10.03 21.35
CA ARG A 349 -15.15 10.76 22.62
C ARG A 349 -13.72 10.74 23.12
N GLU A 350 -13.03 9.59 23.01
CA GLU A 350 -11.62 9.50 23.41
C GLU A 350 -10.68 10.24 22.43
N VAL A 351 -11.09 10.39 21.16
CA VAL A 351 -10.42 11.28 20.19
C VAL A 351 -10.59 12.74 20.58
N GLU A 352 -11.81 13.16 20.93
CA GLU A 352 -12.10 14.54 21.40
C GLU A 352 -11.33 14.87 22.70
N LYS A 353 -11.11 13.89 23.58
CA LYS A 353 -10.27 14.02 24.78
C LYS A 353 -8.76 14.00 24.51
N GLY A 354 -8.34 13.73 23.28
CA GLY A 354 -6.92 13.65 22.92
C GLY A 354 -6.18 12.42 23.46
N LYS A 355 -6.90 11.34 23.80
CA LYS A 355 -6.30 10.07 24.26
C LYS A 355 -6.17 9.04 23.13
N PHE A 356 -7.19 8.99 22.28
CA PHE A 356 -7.17 8.22 21.04
C PHE A 356 -6.75 9.15 19.90
N LEU A 357 -5.58 8.91 19.33
CA LEU A 357 -4.97 9.76 18.32
C LEU A 357 -5.18 9.15 16.93
N VAL A 358 -5.95 9.83 16.09
CA VAL A 358 -6.06 9.49 14.67
C VAL A 358 -4.82 9.99 13.92
N THR A 359 -4.16 9.12 13.17
CA THR A 359 -2.95 9.42 12.38
C THR A 359 -3.05 8.76 10.99
N GLY A 360 -1.96 8.68 10.22
CA GLY A 360 -1.92 8.00 8.92
C GLY A 360 -2.31 8.92 7.77
N GLY A 361 -3.52 9.46 7.83
CA GLY A 361 -4.05 10.35 6.79
C GLY A 361 -4.39 9.66 5.46
N THR A 362 -4.33 8.32 5.40
CA THR A 362 -4.65 7.51 4.22
C THR A 362 -5.89 6.65 4.44
N TRP A 363 -6.44 6.12 3.35
CA TRP A 363 -7.58 5.19 3.40
C TRP A 363 -7.20 3.88 4.09
N VAL A 364 -6.08 3.29 3.66
CA VAL A 364 -5.43 2.14 4.31
C VAL A 364 -3.93 2.37 4.46
N GLU A 365 -3.25 1.55 5.25
CA GLU A 365 -1.79 1.45 5.22
C GLU A 365 -1.34 0.73 3.93
N ASN A 366 -1.18 1.50 2.85
CA ASN A 366 -1.00 1.01 1.49
C ASN A 366 0.47 0.68 1.12
N ASP A 367 0.66 -0.18 0.12
CA ASP A 367 1.94 -0.24 -0.60
C ASP A 367 2.19 1.08 -1.34
N THR A 368 3.45 1.49 -1.50
CA THR A 368 3.79 2.76 -2.17
C THR A 368 4.58 2.58 -3.46
N ASN A 369 4.87 1.34 -3.85
CA ASN A 369 5.64 1.05 -5.06
C ASN A 369 4.74 0.78 -6.27
N MET A 370 3.69 -0.03 -6.10
CA MET A 370 2.84 -0.52 -7.20
C MET A 370 1.63 0.37 -7.52
N PRO A 371 0.94 1.02 -6.56
CA PRO A 371 -0.17 1.91 -6.90
C PRO A 371 0.28 3.07 -7.78
N SER A 372 -0.58 3.49 -8.72
CA SER A 372 -0.35 4.68 -9.54
C SER A 372 -0.22 5.96 -8.69
N GLY A 373 0.37 7.01 -9.27
CA GLY A 373 0.45 8.31 -8.60
C GLY A 373 -0.92 8.87 -8.21
N GLU A 374 -1.93 8.64 -9.06
CA GLU A 374 -3.29 9.05 -8.74
C GLU A 374 -3.88 8.23 -7.59
N ALA A 375 -3.70 6.91 -7.58
CA ALA A 375 -4.17 6.08 -6.47
C ALA A 375 -3.54 6.49 -5.13
N LEU A 376 -2.25 6.84 -5.10
CA LEU A 376 -1.62 7.42 -3.91
C LEU A 376 -2.26 8.75 -3.50
N CYS A 377 -2.60 9.62 -4.45
CA CYS A 377 -3.34 10.84 -4.15
C CYS A 377 -4.73 10.52 -3.57
N ARG A 378 -5.41 9.48 -4.07
CA ARG A 378 -6.71 9.01 -3.58
C ARG A 378 -6.63 8.39 -2.19
N GLN A 379 -5.57 7.65 -1.86
CA GLN A 379 -5.33 7.18 -0.49
C GLN A 379 -5.41 8.36 0.49
N PHE A 380 -4.68 9.44 0.22
CA PHE A 380 -4.72 10.65 1.06
C PHE A 380 -6.05 11.39 0.99
N LEU A 381 -6.64 11.54 -0.20
CA LEU A 381 -7.90 12.25 -0.41
C LEU A 381 -9.02 11.65 0.46
N PHE A 382 -9.23 10.34 0.34
CA PHE A 382 -10.27 9.61 1.06
C PHE A 382 -9.96 9.55 2.57
N GLY A 383 -8.71 9.25 2.94
CA GLY A 383 -8.29 9.21 4.35
C GLY A 383 -8.46 10.55 5.07
N GLN A 384 -7.89 11.62 4.51
CA GLN A 384 -7.96 12.96 5.09
C GLN A 384 -9.40 13.49 5.16
N ARG A 385 -10.21 13.29 4.12
CA ARG A 385 -11.63 13.71 4.15
C ARG A 385 -12.43 12.90 5.16
N TYR A 386 -12.20 11.59 5.28
CA TYR A 386 -12.85 10.78 6.30
C TYR A 386 -12.56 11.32 7.70
N PHE A 387 -11.28 11.51 8.05
CA PHE A 387 -10.90 12.05 9.35
C PHE A 387 -11.42 13.46 9.60
N LYS A 388 -11.36 14.33 8.59
CA LYS A 388 -11.90 15.69 8.70
C LYS A 388 -13.40 15.68 8.97
N SER A 389 -14.16 14.83 8.28
CA SER A 389 -15.62 14.77 8.42
C SER A 389 -16.09 14.21 9.77
N ARG A 390 -15.38 13.22 10.34
CA ARG A 390 -15.79 12.52 11.57
C ARG A 390 -15.17 13.10 12.84
N PHE A 391 -13.94 13.61 12.77
CA PHE A 391 -13.18 14.09 13.92
C PHE A 391 -12.80 15.57 13.83
N GLY A 392 -13.21 16.27 12.78
CA GLY A 392 -13.05 17.73 12.64
C GLY A 392 -11.64 18.20 12.27
N LYS A 393 -10.67 17.29 12.13
CA LYS A 393 -9.26 17.61 11.85
C LYS A 393 -8.66 16.72 10.76
N TYR A 394 -7.75 17.31 9.99
CA TYR A 394 -6.80 16.57 9.16
C TYR A 394 -5.66 16.05 10.03
N THR A 395 -5.00 14.98 9.60
CA THR A 395 -3.77 14.48 10.24
C THR A 395 -2.54 15.13 9.59
N ASP A 396 -1.45 15.25 10.35
CA ASP A 396 -0.19 15.85 9.90
C ASP A 396 0.96 14.83 9.81
N ILE A 397 0.67 13.55 10.01
CA ILE A 397 1.65 12.46 10.00
C ILE A 397 1.16 11.36 9.05
N PHE A 398 2.01 11.00 8.10
CA PHE A 398 1.88 9.76 7.35
C PHE A 398 2.47 8.64 8.20
N TRP A 399 1.63 7.70 8.60
CA TRP A 399 1.99 6.59 9.49
C TRP A 399 1.93 5.29 8.70
N LEU A 400 3.09 4.77 8.31
CA LEU A 400 3.20 3.60 7.44
C LEU A 400 4.37 2.71 7.90
N PRO A 401 4.24 2.04 9.06
CA PRO A 401 5.30 1.24 9.66
C PRO A 401 5.74 0.04 8.83
N ASP A 402 4.83 -0.61 8.09
CA ASP A 402 5.07 -1.96 7.56
C ASP A 402 5.17 -2.08 6.03
N SER A 403 5.02 -1.01 5.26
CA SER A 403 5.09 -1.11 3.79
C SER A 403 6.49 -1.47 3.26
N PHE A 404 6.51 -2.23 2.16
CA PHE A 404 7.70 -2.90 1.62
C PHE A 404 8.53 -2.01 0.69
N GLY A 405 9.01 -0.89 1.23
CA GLY A 405 9.78 0.13 0.52
C GLY A 405 8.95 1.34 0.13
N TYR A 406 9.63 2.45 -0.20
CA TYR A 406 8.97 3.74 -0.40
C TYR A 406 9.40 4.49 -1.66
N SER A 407 8.41 4.79 -2.51
CA SER A 407 8.58 5.57 -3.72
C SER A 407 9.06 6.99 -3.44
N SER A 408 9.96 7.49 -4.27
CA SER A 408 10.60 8.79 -4.13
C SER A 408 9.68 9.99 -4.40
N GLN A 409 8.43 9.76 -4.82
CA GLN A 409 7.45 10.83 -5.02
C GLN A 409 6.52 11.06 -3.81
N ILE A 410 6.53 10.15 -2.83
CA ILE A 410 5.74 10.26 -1.60
C ILE A 410 5.96 11.62 -0.89
N PRO A 411 7.19 12.18 -0.77
CA PRO A 411 7.38 13.47 -0.12
C PRO A 411 6.51 14.59 -0.68
N GLN A 412 6.43 14.71 -2.00
CA GLN A 412 5.61 15.73 -2.65
C GLN A 412 4.13 15.49 -2.43
N ILE A 413 3.66 14.25 -2.60
CA ILE A 413 2.24 13.88 -2.43
C ILE A 413 1.79 14.15 -0.98
N CYS A 414 2.59 13.75 0.02
CA CYS A 414 2.30 14.03 1.43
C CYS A 414 2.21 15.54 1.72
N ARG A 415 3.13 16.36 1.18
CA ARG A 415 3.05 17.82 1.37
C ARG A 415 1.79 18.41 0.74
N GLN A 416 1.37 17.91 -0.42
CA GLN A 416 0.08 18.31 -1.00
C GLN A 416 -1.12 17.77 -0.19
N ALA A 417 -0.97 16.70 0.58
CA ALA A 417 -1.99 16.25 1.54
C ALA A 417 -2.01 17.11 2.83
N GLY A 418 -1.12 18.09 2.99
CA GLY A 418 -0.91 18.81 4.24
C GLY A 418 -0.19 18.01 5.32
N ILE A 419 0.55 16.96 4.94
CA ILE A 419 1.26 16.05 5.83
C ILE A 419 2.77 16.34 5.78
N PRO A 420 3.34 17.03 6.79
CA PRO A 420 4.76 17.34 6.86
C PRO A 420 5.64 16.21 7.44
N TYR A 421 5.05 15.24 8.13
CA TYR A 421 5.76 14.26 8.95
C TYR A 421 5.53 12.82 8.45
N PHE A 422 6.52 11.97 8.63
CA PHE A 422 6.45 10.58 8.22
C PHE A 422 7.03 9.64 9.29
N PHE A 423 6.27 8.60 9.65
CA PHE A 423 6.72 7.51 10.49
C PHE A 423 6.72 6.21 9.68
N THR A 424 7.86 5.51 9.71
CA THR A 424 8.04 4.19 9.09
C THR A 424 8.97 3.34 9.95
N GLN A 425 8.92 2.01 9.79
CA GLN A 425 9.81 1.10 10.47
C GLN A 425 10.46 0.05 9.58
N LYS A 426 9.79 -0.42 8.52
CA LYS A 426 10.23 -1.57 7.72
C LYS A 426 11.65 -1.44 7.15
N ILE A 427 12.13 -0.23 6.88
CA ILE A 427 13.51 0.02 6.42
C ILE A 427 14.58 -0.49 7.42
N SER A 428 14.25 -0.67 8.70
CA SER A 428 15.18 -1.28 9.67
C SER A 428 15.38 -2.79 9.46
N TRP A 429 14.61 -3.42 8.56
CA TRP A 429 14.68 -4.85 8.25
C TRP A 429 15.54 -5.14 7.00
N SER A 430 16.15 -4.12 6.39
CA SER A 430 17.06 -4.29 5.26
C SER A 430 18.14 -5.34 5.56
N GLN A 431 18.22 -6.36 4.72
CA GLN A 431 19.04 -7.56 4.93
C GLN A 431 20.54 -7.30 4.79
N PHE A 432 20.95 -6.36 3.93
CA PHE A 432 22.37 -6.13 3.62
C PHE A 432 22.91 -4.89 4.32
N ASN A 433 22.16 -3.79 4.33
CA ASN A 433 22.60 -2.52 4.89
C ASN A 433 21.69 -2.02 6.01
N VAL A 434 22.27 -1.74 7.17
CA VAL A 434 21.57 -1.01 8.25
C VAL A 434 21.42 0.43 7.82
N PHE A 435 20.16 0.90 7.70
CA PHE A 435 19.89 2.29 7.32
C PHE A 435 20.54 3.29 8.29
N PRO A 436 21.19 4.37 7.81
CA PRO A 436 22.08 5.18 8.65
C PRO A 436 21.38 6.14 9.61
N HIS A 437 20.06 6.36 9.49
CA HIS A 437 19.35 7.40 10.25
C HIS A 437 18.13 6.88 11.02
N THR A 438 17.76 7.64 12.04
CA THR A 438 16.58 7.59 12.90
C THR A 438 15.68 8.81 12.66
N ASN A 439 16.26 10.02 12.66
CA ASN A 439 15.61 11.30 12.38
C ASN A 439 16.29 11.94 11.17
N PHE A 440 15.57 12.14 10.07
CA PHE A 440 16.17 12.69 8.85
C PHE A 440 15.13 13.40 7.97
N ASN A 441 15.61 14.26 7.07
CA ASN A 441 14.79 14.86 6.03
C ASN A 441 14.80 13.96 4.79
N TRP A 442 13.67 13.37 4.45
CA TRP A 442 13.50 12.60 3.22
C TRP A 442 13.07 13.50 2.07
N ILE A 443 13.93 13.62 1.06
CA ILE A 443 13.79 14.49 -0.09
C ILE A 443 13.35 13.67 -1.31
N GLY A 444 12.20 14.02 -1.88
CA GLY A 444 11.68 13.41 -3.09
C GLY A 444 12.42 13.85 -4.36
N ILE A 445 12.01 13.29 -5.50
CA ILE A 445 12.66 13.57 -6.80
C ILE A 445 12.53 15.04 -7.24
N ASP A 446 11.47 15.74 -6.82
CA ASP A 446 11.25 17.17 -7.09
C ASP A 446 11.99 18.10 -6.12
N GLY A 447 12.61 17.56 -5.07
CA GLY A 447 13.25 18.31 -3.99
C GLY A 447 12.33 18.66 -2.81
N THR A 448 11.05 18.26 -2.83
CA THR A 448 10.17 18.39 -1.66
C THR A 448 10.61 17.44 -0.56
N GLN A 449 10.52 17.86 0.72
CA GLN A 449 11.03 17.07 1.84
C GLN A 449 9.99 16.76 2.92
N LEU A 450 10.10 15.61 3.59
CA LEU A 450 9.37 15.23 4.80
C LEU A 450 10.33 15.05 5.97
N LEU A 451 9.89 15.37 7.18
CA LEU A 451 10.63 15.00 8.39
C LEU A 451 10.24 13.56 8.77
N VAL A 452 11.22 12.66 8.76
CA VAL A 452 11.03 11.24 9.02
C VAL A 452 11.53 10.89 10.42
N HIS A 453 10.78 10.02 11.11
CA HIS A 453 11.24 9.30 12.29
C HIS A 453 11.05 7.80 12.10
N MET A 454 12.08 7.02 12.40
CA MET A 454 12.03 5.57 12.56
C MET A 454 12.38 5.25 14.01
N THR A 455 11.60 4.41 14.71
CA THR A 455 11.95 4.12 16.11
C THR A 455 13.27 3.33 16.17
N PRO A 456 14.20 3.72 17.07
CA PRO A 456 15.44 2.95 17.25
C PRO A 456 15.23 1.53 17.80
N VAL A 457 14.02 1.16 18.21
CA VAL A 457 13.75 -0.18 18.76
C VAL A 457 13.72 -1.26 17.67
N ASP A 458 13.72 -0.87 16.39
CA ASP A 458 13.62 -1.74 15.20
C ASP A 458 12.28 -2.50 15.06
N THR A 459 11.26 -2.11 15.84
CA THR A 459 9.91 -2.68 15.80
C THR A 459 8.88 -1.66 16.26
N TYR A 460 7.68 -1.72 15.69
CA TYR A 460 6.50 -0.99 16.15
C TYR A 460 5.62 -1.82 17.11
N ASN A 461 6.07 -3.02 17.48
CA ASN A 461 5.42 -3.95 18.40
C ASN A 461 6.22 -4.13 19.71
N ALA A 462 6.86 -3.04 20.18
CA ALA A 462 7.69 -3.10 21.37
C ALA A 462 6.89 -3.55 22.60
N GLN A 463 7.53 -4.29 23.50
CA GLN A 463 6.86 -4.88 24.67
C GLN A 463 6.97 -3.99 25.92
N ALA A 464 7.40 -2.74 25.75
CA ALA A 464 7.61 -1.76 26.81
C ALA A 464 8.50 -2.29 27.95
N SER A 465 9.54 -3.06 27.60
CA SER A 465 10.54 -3.57 28.55
C SER A 465 11.62 -2.52 28.86
N VAL A 466 12.40 -2.75 29.91
CA VAL A 466 13.61 -1.94 30.19
C VAL A 466 14.59 -1.98 29.01
N ALA A 467 14.68 -3.13 28.33
CA ALA A 467 15.53 -3.29 27.16
C ALA A 467 15.05 -2.41 25.99
N ASP A 468 13.74 -2.36 25.73
CA ASP A 468 13.15 -1.53 24.67
C ASP A 468 13.40 -0.04 24.93
N VAL A 469 13.13 0.42 26.15
CA VAL A 469 13.36 1.83 26.55
C VAL A 469 14.84 2.20 26.45
N ARG A 470 15.76 1.27 26.79
CA ARG A 470 17.20 1.51 26.60
C ARG A 470 17.57 1.55 25.11
N LYS A 471 17.04 0.62 24.32
CA LYS A 471 17.30 0.51 22.88
C LYS A 471 16.84 1.76 22.13
N ALA A 472 15.74 2.37 22.56
CA ALA A 472 15.23 3.64 22.05
C ALA A 472 16.28 4.78 22.08
N ILE A 473 17.31 4.69 22.93
CA ILE A 473 18.44 5.62 22.99
C ILE A 473 19.71 4.98 22.43
N SER A 474 20.07 3.78 22.87
CA SER A 474 21.36 3.18 22.50
C SER A 474 21.48 2.81 21.03
N ASN A 475 20.36 2.64 20.32
CA ASN A 475 20.32 2.36 18.88
C ASN A 475 19.93 3.60 18.05
N HIS A 476 19.79 4.77 18.68
CA HIS A 476 19.44 6.00 17.99
C HIS A 476 20.63 6.48 17.17
N LYS A 477 20.45 6.64 15.85
CA LYS A 477 21.57 6.85 14.91
C LYS A 477 21.98 8.31 14.77
N ASP A 478 21.09 9.24 15.11
CA ASP A 478 21.30 10.68 14.98
C ASP A 478 21.37 11.43 16.33
N LEU A 479 21.98 10.79 17.35
CA LEU A 479 22.10 11.39 18.70
C LEU A 479 22.89 12.70 18.73
N GLU A 480 23.75 12.94 17.73
CA GLU A 480 24.46 14.20 17.54
C GLU A 480 23.51 15.40 17.43
N TRP A 481 22.32 15.20 16.83
CA TRP A 481 21.36 16.26 16.53
C TRP A 481 20.19 16.29 17.49
N CYS A 482 19.71 15.12 17.93
CA CYS A 482 18.58 15.03 18.83
C CYS A 482 18.62 13.74 19.65
N ASP A 483 18.38 13.86 20.95
CA ASP A 483 18.34 12.76 21.91
C ASP A 483 16.94 12.16 22.11
N LYS A 484 15.98 12.52 21.23
CA LYS A 484 14.55 12.18 21.39
C LYS A 484 14.10 11.10 20.43
N SER A 485 13.42 10.08 20.95
CA SER A 485 12.84 9.00 20.15
C SER A 485 11.43 8.63 20.59
N LEU A 486 10.67 8.08 19.63
CA LEU A 486 9.43 7.37 19.93
C LEU A 486 9.76 5.93 20.35
N LEU A 487 9.06 5.44 21.36
CA LEU A 487 8.88 4.03 21.66
C LEU A 487 7.46 3.66 21.25
N VAL A 488 7.32 2.95 20.15
CA VAL A 488 6.02 2.48 19.65
C VAL A 488 5.78 1.09 20.21
N TYR A 489 4.81 0.96 21.12
CA TYR A 489 4.60 -0.26 21.88
C TYR A 489 3.17 -0.79 21.74
N GLY A 490 3.03 -2.10 21.84
CA GLY A 490 1.76 -2.80 21.69
C GLY A 490 1.92 -4.10 20.94
N ASN A 491 0.85 -4.90 20.95
CA ASN A 491 0.75 -6.08 20.11
C ASN A 491 0.05 -5.67 18.80
N GLY A 492 0.77 -5.78 17.68
CA GLY A 492 0.29 -5.45 16.35
C GLY A 492 0.21 -6.67 15.43
N ASP A 493 0.25 -6.41 14.12
CA ASP A 493 0.12 -7.29 12.95
C ASP A 493 -1.25 -8.02 12.93
N GLY A 494 -1.63 -8.71 14.00
CA GLY A 494 -2.95 -9.31 14.22
C GLY A 494 -3.91 -8.51 15.10
N GLY A 495 -3.50 -7.33 15.58
CA GLY A 495 -4.25 -6.50 16.52
C GLY A 495 -4.02 -6.81 18.00
N GLY A 496 -4.95 -6.37 18.86
CA GLY A 496 -4.89 -6.51 20.32
C GLY A 496 -4.40 -5.25 21.03
N GLY A 497 -3.38 -4.58 20.49
CA GLY A 497 -2.79 -3.34 21.01
C GLY A 497 -2.04 -3.53 22.34
N PRO A 498 -1.72 -2.43 23.04
CA PRO A 498 -1.07 -2.52 24.34
C PRO A 498 -1.90 -3.24 25.41
N LEU A 499 -1.18 -3.91 26.33
CA LEU A 499 -1.74 -4.55 27.51
C LEU A 499 -1.55 -3.66 28.75
N ALA A 500 -2.42 -3.82 29.75
CA ALA A 500 -2.28 -3.11 31.04
C ALA A 500 -0.88 -3.32 31.66
N ALA A 501 -0.35 -4.54 31.57
CA ALA A 501 0.98 -4.86 32.08
C ALA A 501 2.11 -4.02 31.42
N MET A 502 1.97 -3.65 30.14
CA MET A 502 2.95 -2.78 29.47
C MET A 502 2.94 -1.38 30.07
N ILE A 503 1.74 -0.82 30.33
CA ILE A 503 1.59 0.49 30.96
C ILE A 503 2.13 0.47 32.39
N GLU A 504 1.86 -0.60 33.14
CA GLU A 504 2.38 -0.82 34.50
C GLU A 504 3.91 -0.90 34.53
N LYS A 505 4.53 -1.53 33.52
CA LYS A 505 5.99 -1.55 33.37
C LYS A 505 6.54 -0.15 33.08
N LEU A 506 5.94 0.62 32.16
CA LEU A 506 6.39 1.98 31.85
C LEU A 506 6.38 2.89 33.08
N ARG A 507 5.33 2.81 33.93
CA ARG A 507 5.27 3.56 35.20
C ARG A 507 6.46 3.22 36.11
N ARG A 508 6.78 1.93 36.26
CA ARG A 508 7.90 1.46 37.10
C ARG A 508 9.26 1.80 36.53
N ILE A 509 9.43 1.71 35.20
CA ILE A 509 10.66 2.12 34.52
C ILE A 509 10.89 3.62 34.74
N ARG A 510 9.85 4.44 34.54
CA ARG A 510 9.88 5.87 34.85
C ARG A 510 10.23 6.12 36.32
N SER A 511 9.63 5.38 37.24
CA SER A 511 9.92 5.48 38.68
C SER A 511 11.36 5.16 39.01
N ALA A 512 11.89 4.06 38.48
CA ALA A 512 13.29 3.68 38.64
C ALA A 512 14.23 4.75 38.08
N ALA A 513 13.91 5.33 36.92
CA ALA A 513 14.68 6.43 36.33
C ALA A 513 14.67 7.69 37.21
N ASN A 514 13.52 8.04 37.81
CA ASN A 514 13.40 9.19 38.71
C ASN A 514 14.18 9.01 40.03
N ASN A 515 14.32 7.77 40.50
CA ASN A 515 15.01 7.43 41.75
C ASN A 515 16.47 6.96 41.54
N SER A 516 16.94 6.99 40.29
CA SER A 516 18.28 6.55 39.93
C SER A 516 19.29 7.69 40.04
N SER A 517 20.50 7.37 40.51
CA SER A 517 21.66 8.27 40.46
C SER A 517 22.44 8.16 39.14
N SER A 518 22.05 7.23 38.25
CA SER A 518 22.64 6.98 36.93
C SER A 518 21.58 7.18 35.84
N SER A 519 21.97 7.72 34.68
CA SER A 519 21.12 7.85 33.50
C SER A 519 20.95 6.53 32.71
N ALA A 520 21.51 5.41 33.19
CA ALA A 520 21.45 4.12 32.50
C ALA A 520 20.05 3.52 32.32
N VAL A 521 19.06 3.96 33.12
CA VAL A 521 17.64 3.74 32.84
C VAL A 521 17.07 5.06 32.29
N PRO A 522 16.81 5.17 30.98
CA PRO A 522 16.29 6.41 30.40
C PRO A 522 14.92 6.76 30.97
N LYS A 523 14.67 8.06 31.18
CA LYS A 523 13.34 8.56 31.51
C LYS A 523 12.40 8.36 30.31
N VAL A 524 11.26 7.75 30.55
CA VAL A 524 10.18 7.59 29.56
C VAL A 524 9.01 8.49 29.92
N THR A 525 8.36 9.08 28.92
CA THR A 525 7.09 9.80 29.05
C THR A 525 6.10 9.24 28.03
N GLN A 526 4.80 9.39 28.24
CA GLN A 526 3.82 9.08 27.18
C GLN A 526 3.51 10.27 26.28
N GLY A 527 4.03 11.46 26.62
CA GLY A 527 3.84 12.69 25.85
C GLY A 527 2.36 13.08 25.67
N PRO A 528 2.10 14.22 25.01
CA PRO A 528 0.75 14.67 24.68
C PRO A 528 0.22 14.04 23.38
N SER A 529 1.05 14.01 22.33
CA SER A 529 0.73 13.50 20.99
C SER A 529 1.99 13.23 20.17
N VAL A 530 1.87 12.43 19.10
CA VAL A 530 2.96 12.20 18.14
C VAL A 530 3.29 13.47 17.35
N SER A 531 2.29 14.30 17.02
CA SER A 531 2.51 15.58 16.32
C SER A 531 3.39 16.52 17.15
N ASP A 532 3.22 16.53 18.48
CA ASP A 532 4.06 17.34 19.37
C ASP A 532 5.49 16.81 19.46
N PHE A 533 5.70 15.48 19.34
CA PHE A 533 7.04 14.91 19.20
C PHE A 533 7.74 15.46 17.94
N TYR A 534 7.08 15.49 16.78
CA TYR A 534 7.68 16.08 15.57
C TYR A 534 7.91 17.59 15.68
N ARG A 535 7.00 18.34 16.31
CA ARG A 535 7.21 19.78 16.58
C ARG A 535 8.41 20.02 17.48
N MET A 536 8.62 19.16 18.48
CA MET A 536 9.79 19.20 19.34
C MET A 536 11.07 18.88 18.54
N LEU A 537 11.05 17.85 17.68
CA LEU A 537 12.18 17.55 16.80
C LEU A 537 12.55 18.76 15.94
N LEU A 538 11.56 19.39 15.29
CA LEU A 538 11.77 20.60 14.51
C LEU A 538 12.39 21.71 15.35
N LYS A 539 11.85 21.99 16.54
CA LYS A 539 12.41 23.03 17.42
C LYS A 539 13.87 22.76 17.77
N LYS A 540 14.20 21.53 18.20
CA LYS A 540 15.56 21.14 18.60
C LYS A 540 16.57 21.17 17.45
N THR A 541 16.12 20.97 16.22
CA THR A 541 16.98 20.81 15.04
C THR A 541 16.95 22.02 14.10
N GLU A 542 16.52 23.18 14.61
CA GLU A 542 16.36 24.43 13.85
C GLU A 542 15.50 24.24 12.59
N ASN A 543 14.28 23.74 12.77
CA ASN A 543 13.35 23.31 11.73
C ASN A 543 13.92 22.22 10.79
N GLY A 544 14.66 21.27 11.36
CA GLY A 544 15.25 20.15 10.63
C GLY A 544 16.53 20.50 9.87
N LYS A 545 17.04 21.74 9.91
CA LYS A 545 18.26 22.14 9.19
C LYS A 545 19.51 21.34 9.58
N HIS A 546 19.56 20.90 10.84
CA HIS A 546 20.67 20.11 11.35
C HIS A 546 20.55 18.62 11.06
N LEU A 547 19.38 18.14 10.65
CA LEU A 547 19.18 16.72 10.40
C LEU A 547 19.82 16.28 9.07
N PRO A 548 20.29 15.02 8.99
CA PRO A 548 20.76 14.45 7.74
C PRO A 548 19.64 14.37 6.70
N THR A 549 20.03 14.27 5.43
CA THR A 549 19.09 14.21 4.31
C THR A 549 19.23 12.89 3.57
N TRP A 550 18.09 12.28 3.19
CA TRP A 550 18.05 11.16 2.25
C TRP A 550 17.31 11.59 0.99
N ARG A 551 17.94 11.51 -0.19
CA ARG A 551 17.32 11.90 -1.47
C ARG A 551 16.99 10.67 -2.30
N GLY A 552 15.77 10.63 -2.84
CA GLY A 552 15.31 9.54 -3.71
C GLY A 552 14.48 8.50 -2.96
N GLU A 553 14.49 7.26 -3.43
CA GLU A 553 13.68 6.17 -2.85
C GLU A 553 14.24 5.70 -1.50
N LEU A 554 13.35 5.31 -0.58
CA LEU A 554 13.74 4.50 0.58
C LEU A 554 13.56 3.03 0.16
N TYR A 555 14.57 2.51 -0.52
CA TYR A 555 14.57 1.15 -1.04
C TYR A 555 14.69 0.14 0.11
N LEU A 556 13.69 -0.72 0.26
CA LEU A 556 13.74 -1.83 1.22
C LEU A 556 14.57 -2.97 0.64
N GLU A 557 15.62 -3.36 1.34
CA GLU A 557 16.51 -4.43 0.89
C GLU A 557 15.99 -5.82 1.25
N TYR A 558 14.67 -6.01 1.20
CA TYR A 558 13.94 -7.18 1.66
C TYR A 558 12.58 -7.26 0.93
N HIS A 559 11.89 -8.41 0.96
CA HIS A 559 10.56 -8.61 0.37
C HIS A 559 10.45 -8.28 -1.14
N ARG A 560 11.50 -8.51 -1.93
CA ARG A 560 11.53 -8.14 -3.37
C ARG A 560 10.67 -9.02 -4.28
N GLY A 561 10.30 -10.22 -3.84
CA GLY A 561 9.41 -11.13 -4.56
C GLY A 561 7.99 -10.55 -4.71
N THR A 562 7.62 -9.63 -3.81
CA THR A 562 6.31 -8.96 -3.79
C THR A 562 5.99 -8.14 -5.04
N TYR A 563 6.99 -7.75 -5.84
CA TYR A 563 6.74 -7.05 -7.10
C TYR A 563 6.14 -7.99 -8.18
N THR A 564 6.22 -9.30 -7.98
CA THR A 564 5.79 -10.32 -8.95
C THR A 564 4.72 -11.27 -8.42
N SER A 565 4.77 -11.67 -7.15
CA SER A 565 3.80 -12.61 -6.53
C SER A 565 2.34 -12.17 -6.75
N HIS A 566 1.42 -13.08 -7.09
CA HIS A 566 0.03 -12.74 -7.43
C HIS A 566 -0.07 -11.74 -8.60
N GLY A 567 0.37 -12.18 -9.77
CA GLY A 567 0.37 -11.42 -11.01
C GLY A 567 -1.02 -11.00 -11.48
N SER A 568 -2.07 -11.78 -11.17
CA SER A 568 -3.47 -11.44 -11.48
C SER A 568 -3.93 -10.19 -10.72
N ILE A 569 -3.63 -10.11 -9.42
CA ILE A 569 -4.00 -9.00 -8.53
C ILE A 569 -3.36 -7.69 -8.99
N LYS A 570 -2.08 -7.74 -9.35
CA LYS A 570 -1.33 -6.60 -9.91
C LYS A 570 -1.91 -6.11 -11.24
N ARG A 571 -2.34 -7.05 -12.09
CA ARG A 571 -3.04 -6.75 -13.35
C ARG A 571 -4.39 -6.09 -13.07
N HIS A 572 -5.20 -6.66 -12.18
CA HIS A 572 -6.49 -6.09 -11.80
C HIS A 572 -6.35 -4.68 -11.22
N ASN A 573 -5.35 -4.43 -10.36
CA ASN A 573 -5.06 -3.09 -9.85
C ASN A 573 -4.83 -2.10 -10.99
N ARG A 574 -3.86 -2.38 -11.87
CA ARG A 574 -3.51 -1.42 -12.95
C ARG A 574 -4.68 -1.18 -13.91
N LYS A 575 -5.41 -2.24 -14.29
CA LYS A 575 -6.57 -2.09 -15.19
C LYS A 575 -7.70 -1.31 -14.52
N SER A 576 -7.93 -1.51 -13.22
CA SER A 576 -8.95 -0.77 -12.46
C SER A 576 -8.59 0.71 -12.30
N GLU A 577 -7.32 1.04 -12.03
CA GLU A 577 -6.86 2.43 -11.97
C GLU A 577 -7.09 3.16 -13.30
N ILE A 578 -6.77 2.52 -14.42
CA ILE A 578 -6.99 3.07 -15.76
C ILE A 578 -8.49 3.22 -16.04
N LEU A 579 -9.28 2.20 -15.72
CA LEU A 579 -10.74 2.20 -15.89
C LEU A 579 -11.39 3.37 -15.15
N LEU A 580 -11.07 3.56 -13.86
CA LEU A 580 -11.63 4.63 -13.04
C LEU A 580 -11.23 6.02 -13.56
N ARG A 581 -9.98 6.19 -13.97
CA ARG A 581 -9.51 7.44 -14.62
C ARG A 581 -10.31 7.76 -15.89
N GLU A 582 -10.60 6.75 -16.71
CA GLU A 582 -11.40 6.96 -17.92
C GLU A 582 -12.87 7.26 -17.62
N ILE A 583 -13.47 6.59 -16.63
CA ILE A 583 -14.84 6.88 -16.21
C ILE A 583 -14.92 8.34 -15.78
N GLU A 584 -14.00 8.82 -14.94
CA GLU A 584 -14.00 10.20 -14.48
C GLU A 584 -13.83 11.21 -15.60
N TYR A 585 -12.96 10.93 -16.57
CA TYR A 585 -12.76 11.76 -17.76
C TYR A 585 -14.08 11.92 -18.54
N PHE A 586 -14.71 10.82 -18.94
CA PHE A 586 -15.95 10.86 -19.72
C PHE A 586 -17.15 11.32 -18.91
N ALA A 587 -17.26 10.94 -17.64
CA ALA A 587 -18.36 11.35 -16.77
C ALA A 587 -18.30 12.86 -16.50
N THR A 588 -17.08 13.43 -16.39
CA THR A 588 -16.90 14.88 -16.31
C THR A 588 -17.41 15.55 -17.57
N ILE A 589 -16.97 15.12 -18.75
CA ILE A 589 -17.47 15.65 -20.04
C ILE A 589 -18.99 15.54 -20.13
N ALA A 590 -19.56 14.36 -19.86
CA ALA A 590 -20.99 14.09 -19.92
C ALA A 590 -21.79 15.00 -18.97
N SER A 591 -21.30 15.21 -17.73
CA SER A 591 -21.94 16.08 -16.73
C SER A 591 -21.94 17.57 -17.10
N LEU A 592 -21.09 17.98 -18.05
CA LEU A 592 -20.95 19.35 -18.53
C LEU A 592 -21.66 19.58 -19.87
N SER A 593 -21.77 18.56 -20.71
CA SER A 593 -22.02 18.74 -22.15
C SER A 593 -23.49 18.80 -22.56
N ASN A 594 -24.48 18.47 -21.70
CA ASN A 594 -25.88 18.65 -22.09
C ASN A 594 -26.88 18.65 -20.91
N LYS A 595 -27.79 19.64 -20.87
CA LYS A 595 -28.93 19.62 -19.91
C LYS A 595 -30.01 18.62 -20.31
N ASP A 596 -30.07 18.25 -21.59
CA ASP A 596 -31.14 17.44 -22.18
C ASP A 596 -30.92 15.92 -22.04
N THR A 597 -29.69 15.46 -21.75
CA THR A 597 -29.41 14.03 -21.52
C THR A 597 -29.77 13.58 -20.09
N GLY A 598 -29.96 14.52 -19.16
CA GLY A 598 -30.23 14.23 -17.75
C GLY A 598 -29.07 13.54 -17.00
N TYR A 599 -27.88 13.43 -17.60
CA TYR A 599 -26.75 12.71 -17.00
C TYR A 599 -26.23 13.42 -15.74
N GLN A 600 -26.09 12.65 -14.66
CA GLN A 600 -25.51 13.12 -13.40
C GLN A 600 -24.18 12.42 -13.16
N TYR A 601 -23.19 13.16 -12.66
CA TYR A 601 -21.89 12.60 -12.31
C TYR A 601 -22.07 11.55 -11.19
N PRO A 602 -21.69 10.28 -11.41
CA PRO A 602 -22.04 9.17 -10.52
C PRO A 602 -21.09 9.11 -9.31
N LYS A 603 -21.13 10.15 -8.46
CA LYS A 603 -20.17 10.34 -7.35
C LYS A 603 -20.14 9.18 -6.37
N ASP A 604 -21.30 8.77 -5.86
CA ASP A 604 -21.38 7.75 -4.80
C ASP A 604 -20.88 6.38 -5.29
N GLU A 605 -21.22 6.01 -6.53
CA GLU A 605 -20.70 4.78 -7.13
C GLU A 605 -19.21 4.88 -7.43
N LEU A 606 -18.71 6.01 -7.92
CA LEU A 606 -17.27 6.21 -8.14
C LEU A 606 -16.48 6.13 -6.83
N ASP A 607 -17.00 6.70 -5.74
CA ASP A 607 -16.38 6.62 -4.42
C ASP A 607 -16.31 5.18 -3.94
N HIS A 608 -17.41 4.43 -4.04
CA HIS A 608 -17.43 3.01 -3.68
C HIS A 608 -16.40 2.20 -4.47
N LEU A 609 -16.27 2.44 -5.78
CA LEU A 609 -15.29 1.74 -6.61
C LEU A 609 -13.85 2.13 -6.26
N TRP A 610 -13.58 3.42 -6.00
CA TRP A 610 -12.27 3.87 -5.54
C TRP A 610 -11.93 3.30 -4.17
N GLU A 611 -12.80 3.39 -3.18
CA GLU A 611 -12.59 2.81 -1.86
C GLU A 611 -12.28 1.30 -1.94
N THR A 612 -12.96 0.58 -2.84
CA THR A 612 -12.72 -0.85 -3.11
C THR A 612 -11.32 -1.09 -3.70
N VAL A 613 -10.91 -0.32 -4.72
CA VAL A 613 -9.55 -0.43 -5.28
C VAL A 613 -8.51 -0.08 -4.22
N LEU A 614 -8.69 1.01 -3.46
CA LEU A 614 -7.77 1.45 -2.42
C LEU A 614 -7.66 0.44 -1.27
N LEU A 615 -8.75 -0.26 -0.93
CA LEU A 615 -8.74 -1.37 0.04
C LEU A 615 -7.80 -2.49 -0.43
N CYS A 616 -7.90 -2.88 -1.70
CA CYS A 616 -7.06 -3.92 -2.30
C CYS A 616 -5.59 -3.49 -2.46
N GLN A 617 -5.25 -2.22 -2.25
CA GLN A 617 -3.89 -1.68 -2.26
C GLN A 617 -3.19 -1.72 -0.89
N PHE A 618 -3.81 -2.36 0.11
CA PHE A 618 -3.16 -2.63 1.40
C PHE A 618 -1.82 -3.35 1.21
N HIS A 619 -0.84 -3.04 2.07
CA HIS A 619 0.55 -3.48 1.90
C HIS A 619 0.78 -4.99 2.01
N ASP A 620 -0.20 -5.80 2.45
CA ASP A 620 -0.12 -7.27 2.34
C ASP A 620 -1.00 -7.89 1.24
N VAL A 621 -1.90 -7.09 0.67
CA VAL A 621 -2.84 -7.56 -0.34
C VAL A 621 -2.26 -7.37 -1.74
N LEU A 622 -1.91 -6.14 -2.11
CA LEU A 622 -1.38 -5.86 -3.45
C LEU A 622 0.01 -6.49 -3.69
N PRO A 623 0.91 -6.50 -2.69
CA PRO A 623 2.17 -7.24 -2.74
C PRO A 623 2.06 -8.74 -2.98
N GLY A 624 0.91 -9.36 -2.75
CA GLY A 624 0.78 -10.79 -2.97
C GLY A 624 1.29 -11.63 -1.79
N SER A 625 1.11 -11.14 -0.55
CA SER A 625 1.62 -11.74 0.69
C SER A 625 0.57 -12.28 1.67
N SER A 626 -0.67 -12.45 1.25
CA SER A 626 -1.79 -12.96 2.06
C SER A 626 -2.17 -14.42 1.77
N ILE A 627 -2.95 -15.07 2.65
CA ILE A 627 -3.47 -16.44 2.41
C ILE A 627 -4.47 -16.46 1.23
N ALA A 628 -4.67 -17.65 0.64
CA ALA A 628 -5.59 -17.87 -0.49
C ALA A 628 -7.00 -17.25 -0.30
N LEU A 629 -7.57 -17.37 0.91
CA LEU A 629 -8.89 -16.82 1.22
C LEU A 629 -8.98 -15.30 1.02
N VAL A 630 -7.88 -14.57 1.19
CA VAL A 630 -7.85 -13.13 0.92
C VAL A 630 -7.97 -12.88 -0.57
N TYR A 631 -7.27 -13.63 -1.42
CA TYR A 631 -7.37 -13.46 -2.87
C TYR A 631 -8.71 -13.92 -3.44
N ASP A 632 -9.32 -14.96 -2.86
CA ASP A 632 -10.70 -15.32 -3.20
C ASP A 632 -11.68 -14.15 -2.97
N ASP A 633 -11.44 -13.30 -1.98
CA ASP A 633 -12.23 -12.09 -1.74
C ASP A 633 -11.82 -10.96 -2.69
N VAL A 634 -10.52 -10.73 -2.87
CA VAL A 634 -9.98 -9.66 -3.71
C VAL A 634 -10.36 -9.84 -5.18
N GLU A 635 -10.32 -11.06 -5.72
CA GLU A 635 -10.75 -11.36 -7.09
C GLU A 635 -12.25 -11.03 -7.29
N LYS A 636 -13.10 -11.28 -6.28
CA LYS A 636 -14.53 -10.87 -6.33
C LYS A 636 -14.69 -9.36 -6.30
N LEU A 637 -13.91 -8.67 -5.46
CA LEU A 637 -13.93 -7.21 -5.37
C LEU A 637 -13.50 -6.57 -6.71
N TYR A 638 -12.43 -7.05 -7.33
CA TYR A 638 -12.01 -6.56 -8.65
C TYR A 638 -13.00 -6.92 -9.76
N ALA A 639 -13.63 -8.09 -9.70
CA ALA A 639 -14.70 -8.45 -10.64
C ALA A 639 -15.91 -7.51 -10.51
N GLU A 640 -16.27 -7.08 -9.29
CA GLU A 640 -17.27 -6.03 -9.08
C GLU A 640 -16.83 -4.71 -9.70
N VAL A 641 -15.58 -4.30 -9.45
CA VAL A 641 -15.03 -3.04 -9.97
C VAL A 641 -15.06 -3.01 -11.50
N SER A 642 -14.63 -4.10 -12.16
CA SER A 642 -14.66 -4.22 -13.62
C SER A 642 -16.10 -4.13 -14.14
N ARG A 643 -17.02 -4.95 -13.59
CA ARG A 643 -18.40 -5.03 -14.07
C ARG A 643 -19.16 -3.72 -13.90
N LYS A 644 -19.09 -3.10 -12.72
CA LYS A 644 -19.76 -1.80 -12.46
C LYS A 644 -19.06 -0.67 -13.19
N GLY A 645 -17.72 -0.65 -13.18
CA GLY A 645 -16.92 0.39 -13.83
C GLY A 645 -17.12 0.43 -15.33
N GLU A 646 -17.13 -0.72 -16.01
CA GLU A 646 -17.40 -0.80 -17.45
C GLU A 646 -18.80 -0.28 -17.81
N ALA A 647 -19.80 -0.59 -16.99
CA ALA A 647 -21.16 -0.07 -17.17
C ALA A 647 -21.21 1.47 -17.01
N LEU A 648 -20.53 2.01 -16.00
CA LEU A 648 -20.40 3.47 -15.80
C LEU A 648 -19.65 4.15 -16.93
N LEU A 649 -18.57 3.53 -17.42
CA LEU A 649 -17.77 4.02 -18.53
C LEU A 649 -18.59 4.09 -19.80
N GLU A 650 -19.35 3.03 -20.10
CA GLU A 650 -20.22 3.00 -21.27
C GLU A 650 -21.35 4.05 -21.17
N ALA A 651 -22.00 4.17 -20.02
CA ALA A 651 -23.00 5.21 -19.79
C ALA A 651 -22.42 6.63 -19.95
N ALA A 652 -21.24 6.88 -19.40
CA ALA A 652 -20.53 8.15 -19.55
C ALA A 652 -20.15 8.45 -21.00
N ARG A 653 -19.64 7.45 -21.74
CA ARG A 653 -19.30 7.57 -23.17
C ARG A 653 -20.54 7.85 -24.01
N GLN A 654 -21.65 7.13 -23.80
CA GLN A 654 -22.91 7.37 -24.52
C GLN A 654 -23.45 8.78 -24.28
N ALA A 655 -23.39 9.27 -23.04
CA ALA A 655 -23.85 10.61 -22.69
C ALA A 655 -22.92 11.70 -23.25
N ALA A 656 -21.60 11.51 -23.17
CA ALA A 656 -20.61 12.44 -23.71
C ALA A 656 -20.59 12.46 -25.26
N LEU A 657 -20.91 11.34 -25.90
CA LEU A 657 -20.85 11.12 -27.36
C LEU A 657 -22.21 10.63 -27.86
N CYS A 658 -23.23 11.48 -27.72
CA CYS A 658 -24.61 11.17 -28.09
C CYS A 658 -24.72 10.57 -29.51
N GLY A 659 -25.39 9.41 -29.61
CA GLY A 659 -25.61 8.70 -30.87
C GLY A 659 -24.50 7.73 -31.27
N THR A 660 -23.37 7.68 -30.56
CA THR A 660 -22.32 6.69 -30.80
C THR A 660 -22.57 5.38 -30.03
N GLN A 661 -22.29 4.26 -30.66
CA GLN A 661 -22.45 2.91 -30.10
C GLN A 661 -21.12 2.16 -30.05
N THR A 662 -21.07 1.12 -29.22
CA THR A 662 -19.98 0.14 -29.21
C THR A 662 -19.88 -0.57 -30.56
N ILE A 663 -18.67 -1.00 -30.90
CA ILE A 663 -18.43 -1.78 -32.11
C ILE A 663 -18.70 -3.24 -31.76
N ASP A 664 -19.88 -3.73 -32.13
CA ASP A 664 -20.23 -5.14 -32.07
C ASP A 664 -20.59 -5.63 -33.49
N VAL A 665 -20.05 -6.80 -33.85
CA VAL A 665 -20.20 -7.42 -35.18
C VAL A 665 -21.66 -7.73 -35.47
N GLU A 666 -22.45 -8.07 -34.45
CA GLU A 666 -23.88 -8.39 -34.58
C GLU A 666 -24.77 -7.14 -34.74
N SER A 667 -24.31 -5.96 -34.34
CA SER A 667 -25.07 -4.69 -34.36
C SER A 667 -24.95 -3.90 -35.67
N ALA A 668 -24.18 -4.41 -36.63
CA ALA A 668 -23.93 -3.76 -37.91
C ALA A 668 -25.10 -3.97 -38.87
N CYS A 669 -25.98 -2.98 -39.00
CA CYS A 669 -27.06 -3.02 -40.00
C CYS A 669 -26.50 -3.18 -41.44
N PRO A 670 -27.20 -3.93 -42.32
CA PRO A 670 -26.88 -4.03 -43.75
C PRO A 670 -27.03 -2.73 -44.54
N ASP A 671 -27.68 -1.70 -43.96
CA ASP A 671 -28.01 -0.45 -44.63
C ASP A 671 -26.85 0.57 -44.57
N GLY A 672 -25.79 0.26 -45.30
CA GLY A 672 -24.84 1.18 -45.96
C GLY A 672 -24.57 2.55 -45.34
N GLY A 673 -23.57 2.60 -44.45
CA GLY A 673 -22.79 3.79 -44.14
C GLY A 673 -22.89 4.25 -42.68
N GLY A 674 -21.74 4.55 -42.08
CA GLY A 674 -21.55 5.16 -40.77
C GLY A 674 -20.09 5.61 -40.64
N ARG A 675 -19.69 6.23 -39.53
CA ARG A 675 -18.32 6.71 -39.31
C ARG A 675 -17.76 6.17 -38.00
N PHE A 676 -16.49 5.76 -38.01
CA PHE A 676 -15.74 5.49 -36.78
C PHE A 676 -15.32 6.80 -36.09
N VAL A 677 -15.48 6.83 -34.78
CA VAL A 677 -15.00 7.90 -33.91
C VAL A 677 -14.00 7.26 -32.96
N GLY A 678 -12.72 7.59 -33.10
CA GLY A 678 -11.71 7.18 -32.13
C GLY A 678 -11.54 8.22 -31.03
N LEU A 679 -11.24 7.74 -29.82
CA LEU A 679 -11.12 8.54 -28.61
C LEU A 679 -9.71 8.41 -28.04
N ASN A 680 -9.00 9.53 -27.95
CA ASN A 680 -7.73 9.62 -27.23
C ASN A 680 -7.93 10.30 -25.87
N THR A 681 -7.81 9.55 -24.78
CA THR A 681 -7.91 10.07 -23.41
C THR A 681 -6.57 10.54 -22.85
N LEU A 682 -5.50 10.52 -23.65
CA LEU A 682 -4.17 11.03 -23.30
C LEU A 682 -3.93 12.42 -23.89
N SER A 683 -3.08 13.21 -23.23
CA SER A 683 -2.86 14.63 -23.54
C SER A 683 -1.80 14.90 -24.60
N PHE A 684 -1.36 13.88 -25.34
CA PHE A 684 -0.28 13.98 -26.31
C PHE A 684 -0.62 13.25 -27.61
N PRO A 685 -0.05 13.69 -28.75
CA PRO A 685 -0.27 13.07 -30.04
C PRO A 685 0.21 11.61 -30.08
N ARG A 686 -0.55 10.73 -30.73
CA ARG A 686 -0.24 9.31 -30.86
C ARG A 686 -0.74 8.76 -32.18
N GLN A 687 -0.20 7.62 -32.59
CA GLN A 687 -0.73 6.82 -33.69
C GLN A 687 -0.66 5.34 -33.33
N GLU A 688 -1.57 4.55 -33.88
CA GLU A 688 -1.71 3.14 -33.54
C GLU A 688 -2.32 2.35 -34.68
N ILE A 689 -1.98 1.07 -34.72
CA ILE A 689 -2.59 0.10 -35.62
C ILE A 689 -3.70 -0.62 -34.87
N ILE A 690 -4.94 -0.40 -35.31
CA ILE A 690 -6.14 -0.95 -34.67
C ILE A 690 -6.76 -2.00 -35.59
N ARG A 691 -7.18 -3.11 -35.01
CA ARG A 691 -7.95 -4.15 -35.70
C ARG A 691 -9.44 -3.78 -35.69
N ILE A 692 -10.08 -3.81 -36.85
CA ILE A 692 -11.51 -3.51 -37.01
C ILE A 692 -12.24 -4.64 -37.77
N PRO A 693 -13.54 -4.87 -37.51
CA PRO A 693 -14.36 -5.80 -38.30
C PRO A 693 -14.56 -5.29 -39.74
N LEU A 694 -14.44 -6.17 -40.73
CA LEU A 694 -14.62 -5.83 -42.15
C LEU A 694 -16.09 -5.67 -42.54
N GLN A 695 -17.06 -6.19 -41.76
CA GLN A 695 -18.49 -6.02 -42.08
C GLN A 695 -18.99 -4.57 -41.89
N ILE A 696 -18.27 -3.75 -41.12
CA ILE A 696 -18.61 -2.34 -40.81
C ILE A 696 -17.86 -1.37 -41.77
N TYR A 697 -17.16 -1.91 -42.77
CA TYR A 697 -16.17 -1.22 -43.59
C TYR A 697 -16.78 -0.49 -44.80
N ASP A 698 -16.26 0.70 -45.12
CA ASP A 698 -16.70 1.53 -46.27
C ASP A 698 -15.79 1.41 -47.52
N GLY A 699 -14.78 0.54 -47.48
CA GLY A 699 -13.88 0.29 -48.63
C GLY A 699 -12.59 1.11 -48.69
N ARG A 700 -12.37 2.11 -47.81
CA ARG A 700 -11.37 3.18 -48.07
C ARG A 700 -10.07 3.19 -47.23
N SER A 701 -9.92 2.35 -46.21
CA SER A 701 -8.83 2.54 -45.21
C SER A 701 -8.21 1.30 -44.56
N ALA A 702 -8.76 0.10 -44.74
CA ALA A 702 -8.27 -1.12 -44.08
C ALA A 702 -7.32 -1.93 -44.98
N PHE A 703 -6.28 -2.49 -44.39
CA PHE A 703 -5.38 -3.45 -45.02
C PHE A 703 -5.70 -4.87 -44.53
N THR A 704 -5.92 -5.80 -45.45
CA THR A 704 -5.87 -7.26 -45.16
C THR A 704 -5.17 -7.97 -46.32
N LEU A 705 -4.06 -8.66 -46.03
CA LEU A 705 -3.49 -9.71 -46.91
C LEU A 705 -3.48 -11.09 -46.26
N SER A 706 -3.98 -11.23 -45.02
CA SER A 706 -4.05 -12.53 -44.35
C SER A 706 -5.38 -13.23 -44.65
N LYS A 707 -5.30 -14.45 -45.21
CA LYS A 707 -6.45 -15.36 -45.39
C LYS A 707 -6.93 -15.99 -44.07
N ALA A 708 -6.23 -15.80 -42.94
CA ALA A 708 -6.55 -16.50 -41.69
C ALA A 708 -7.73 -15.89 -40.91
N HIS A 709 -8.10 -14.63 -41.19
CA HIS A 709 -9.19 -13.91 -40.53
C HIS A 709 -9.98 -13.09 -41.56
N GLU A 710 -10.84 -13.76 -42.34
CA GLU A 710 -11.60 -13.15 -43.45
C GLU A 710 -12.56 -12.01 -43.01
N ASP A 711 -12.80 -11.86 -41.70
CA ASP A 711 -13.77 -10.92 -41.13
C ASP A 711 -13.16 -9.66 -40.47
N SER A 712 -11.84 -9.46 -40.48
CA SER A 712 -11.20 -8.30 -39.83
C SER A 712 -10.00 -7.75 -40.60
N GLY A 713 -9.72 -6.45 -40.45
CA GLY A 713 -8.58 -5.77 -41.07
C GLY A 713 -7.92 -4.76 -40.13
N PHE A 714 -6.75 -4.27 -40.49
CA PHE A 714 -6.03 -3.25 -39.73
C PHE A 714 -6.19 -1.86 -40.35
N ILE A 715 -6.28 -0.84 -39.51
CA ILE A 715 -6.27 0.58 -39.88
C ILE A 715 -5.23 1.34 -39.06
N ILE A 716 -4.79 2.49 -39.58
CA ILE A 716 -3.98 3.44 -38.82
C ILE A 716 -4.91 4.50 -38.23
N ALA A 717 -4.99 4.51 -36.90
CA ALA A 717 -5.66 5.53 -36.12
C ALA A 717 -4.63 6.58 -35.71
N LYS A 718 -4.87 7.85 -36.04
CA LYS A 718 -3.90 8.92 -35.79
C LYS A 718 -4.55 10.12 -35.12
N ASP A 719 -3.94 10.55 -34.02
CA ASP A 719 -4.23 11.82 -33.38
C ASP A 719 -2.98 12.70 -33.46
N LYS A 720 -3.02 13.68 -34.38
CA LYS A 720 -1.93 14.65 -34.58
C LYS A 720 -1.86 15.72 -33.50
N THR A 721 -2.94 15.88 -32.74
CA THR A 721 -3.12 17.02 -31.84
C THR A 721 -3.04 16.63 -30.37
N GLY A 722 -3.23 15.36 -30.03
CA GLY A 722 -3.16 14.83 -28.67
C GLY A 722 -4.37 15.16 -27.81
N ASN A 723 -5.56 15.09 -28.41
CA ASN A 723 -6.71 15.89 -28.00
C ASN A 723 -8.08 15.30 -28.40
N GLY A 724 -8.27 14.01 -28.15
CA GLY A 724 -9.61 13.41 -28.08
C GLY A 724 -10.18 12.88 -29.39
N LEU A 725 -10.07 13.59 -30.51
CA LEU A 725 -10.62 13.12 -31.79
C LEU A 725 -9.54 12.48 -32.66
N ILE A 726 -9.78 11.23 -33.04
CA ILE A 726 -8.90 10.49 -33.94
C ILE A 726 -9.43 10.61 -35.37
N GLU A 727 -8.53 10.97 -36.28
CA GLU A 727 -8.77 10.84 -37.71
C GLU A 727 -8.31 9.46 -38.16
N LEU A 728 -9.18 8.75 -38.88
CA LEU A 728 -8.77 7.55 -39.61
C LEU A 728 -8.13 7.98 -40.93
N GLU A 729 -6.86 7.65 -41.14
CA GLU A 729 -6.18 7.99 -42.39
C GLU A 729 -6.48 6.94 -43.47
N GLY A 730 -7.04 7.39 -44.60
CA GLY A 730 -7.29 6.56 -45.78
C GLY A 730 -6.03 6.25 -46.58
N LEU A 731 -5.98 5.06 -47.18
CA LEU A 731 -4.77 4.45 -47.75
C LEU A 731 -4.25 5.16 -49.01
N GLU A 732 -5.13 5.85 -49.76
CA GLU A 732 -4.78 6.56 -51.00
C GLU A 732 -3.72 7.65 -50.76
N ASN A 733 -3.68 8.23 -49.57
CA ASN A 733 -2.72 9.26 -49.18
C ASN A 733 -1.34 8.69 -48.75
N MET A 734 -1.21 7.37 -48.54
CA MET A 734 -0.05 6.78 -47.85
C MET A 734 0.75 5.74 -48.64
N ARG A 735 0.26 5.27 -49.80
CA ARG A 735 0.98 4.28 -50.64
C ARG A 735 2.39 4.71 -51.06
N ALA A 736 2.69 6.01 -51.06
CA ALA A 736 4.02 6.53 -51.41
C ALA A 736 5.04 6.47 -50.25
N ASN A 737 4.61 6.30 -48.99
CA ASN A 737 5.46 6.58 -47.81
C ASN A 737 5.53 5.47 -46.74
N ILE A 738 4.71 4.42 -46.80
CA ILE A 738 4.72 3.30 -45.83
C ILE A 738 5.28 2.04 -46.48
N ARG A 739 6.28 1.43 -45.83
CA ARG A 739 6.70 0.05 -46.12
C ARG A 739 5.94 -0.89 -45.18
N LEU A 740 5.21 -1.84 -45.75
CA LEU A 740 4.47 -2.83 -44.98
C LEU A 740 5.41 -3.67 -44.12
N ALA A 741 4.92 -4.10 -42.96
CA ALA A 741 5.59 -5.08 -42.12
C ALA A 741 5.47 -6.46 -42.77
N THR A 742 6.52 -7.27 -42.68
CA THR A 742 6.61 -8.61 -43.26
C THR A 742 7.11 -9.61 -42.23
N ALA A 743 6.70 -10.87 -42.37
CA ALA A 743 7.21 -12.02 -41.66
C ALA A 743 7.60 -13.09 -42.69
N SER A 744 8.86 -13.53 -42.68
CA SER A 744 9.40 -14.51 -43.63
C SER A 744 10.25 -15.56 -42.94
N VAL A 745 10.46 -16.69 -43.60
CA VAL A 745 11.39 -17.74 -43.18
C VAL A 745 12.61 -17.68 -44.09
N VAL A 746 13.80 -17.56 -43.50
CA VAL A 746 15.08 -17.43 -44.19
C VAL A 746 16.00 -18.55 -43.72
N GLN A 747 16.79 -19.12 -44.63
CA GLN A 747 17.84 -20.06 -44.30
C GLN A 747 19.19 -19.33 -44.39
N ASP A 748 19.97 -19.35 -43.32
CA ASP A 748 21.32 -18.77 -43.33
C ASP A 748 22.22 -19.58 -44.28
N PRO A 749 22.80 -18.97 -45.32
CA PRO A 749 23.59 -19.67 -46.31
C PRO A 749 24.93 -20.21 -45.78
N ASN A 750 25.44 -19.68 -44.66
CA ASN A 750 26.70 -20.10 -44.04
C ASN A 750 26.50 -21.23 -43.02
N THR A 751 25.43 -21.16 -42.23
CA THR A 751 25.17 -22.13 -41.14
C THR A 751 24.12 -23.19 -41.50
N ASN A 752 23.35 -22.97 -42.57
CA ASN A 752 22.13 -23.71 -42.94
C ASN A 752 21.02 -23.65 -41.87
N GLU A 753 21.13 -22.78 -40.86
CA GLU A 753 20.10 -22.61 -39.83
C GLU A 753 18.87 -21.88 -40.38
N ILE A 754 17.69 -22.23 -39.86
CA ILE A 754 16.43 -21.58 -40.22
C ILE A 754 16.15 -20.45 -39.23
N HIS A 755 15.86 -19.27 -39.76
CA HIS A 755 15.47 -18.09 -39.01
C HIS A 755 14.12 -17.56 -39.50
N TYR A 756 13.32 -17.07 -38.56
CA TYR A 756 12.11 -16.31 -38.83
C TYR A 756 12.46 -14.83 -38.74
N VAL A 757 12.11 -14.06 -39.76
CA VAL A 757 12.47 -12.65 -39.88
C VAL A 757 11.20 -11.81 -39.84
N LEU A 758 11.09 -10.92 -38.85
CA LEU A 758 10.11 -9.84 -38.82
C LEU A 758 10.80 -8.56 -39.29
N ALA A 759 10.27 -7.88 -40.29
CA ALA A 759 10.88 -6.67 -40.83
C ALA A 759 9.86 -5.60 -41.20
N ASN A 760 10.24 -4.33 -41.05
CA ASN A 760 9.48 -3.19 -41.57
C ASN A 760 10.46 -2.15 -42.18
N LYS A 761 10.08 -0.87 -42.24
CA LYS A 761 10.98 0.21 -42.71
C LYS A 761 12.19 0.43 -41.81
N PHE A 762 12.02 0.24 -40.50
CA PHE A 762 12.91 0.71 -39.45
C PHE A 762 13.74 -0.43 -38.86
N LEU A 763 13.12 -1.58 -38.64
CA LEU A 763 13.70 -2.71 -37.91
C LEU A 763 13.68 -3.98 -38.76
N GLU A 764 14.70 -4.81 -38.56
CA GLU A 764 14.76 -6.21 -38.94
C GLU A 764 15.07 -7.04 -37.69
N ILE A 765 14.25 -8.04 -37.38
CA ILE A 765 14.38 -8.90 -36.21
C ILE A 765 14.50 -10.35 -36.68
N GLN A 766 15.54 -11.04 -36.22
CA GLN A 766 15.76 -12.44 -36.53
C GLN A 766 15.50 -13.31 -35.30
N ILE A 767 14.66 -14.32 -35.47
CA ILE A 767 14.23 -15.26 -34.43
C ILE A 767 14.60 -16.68 -34.87
N SER A 768 15.35 -17.39 -34.03
CA SER A 768 15.74 -18.78 -34.30
C SER A 768 14.55 -19.74 -34.21
N THR A 769 14.71 -20.97 -34.73
CA THR A 769 13.73 -22.07 -34.51
C THR A 769 13.47 -22.40 -33.04
N ARG A 770 14.39 -22.01 -32.15
CA ARG A 770 14.25 -22.11 -30.69
C ARG A 770 13.39 -20.98 -30.08
N GLY A 771 12.80 -20.11 -30.90
CA GLY A 771 11.99 -18.97 -30.44
C GLY A 771 12.79 -17.92 -29.67
N ARG A 772 14.11 -17.88 -29.87
CA ARG A 772 15.04 -16.90 -29.29
C ARG A 772 15.32 -15.80 -30.31
N ILE A 773 15.27 -14.54 -29.89
CA ILE A 773 15.69 -13.41 -30.73
C ILE A 773 17.22 -13.37 -30.74
N ILE A 774 17.80 -13.46 -31.92
CA ILE A 774 19.26 -13.51 -32.11
C ILE A 774 19.82 -12.17 -32.65
N SER A 775 18.97 -11.35 -33.27
CA SER A 775 19.34 -10.03 -33.81
C SER A 775 18.14 -9.11 -33.82
N ILE A 776 18.35 -7.84 -33.49
CA ILE A 776 17.43 -6.72 -33.71
C ILE A 776 18.26 -5.59 -34.33
N MET A 777 18.05 -5.33 -35.61
CA MET A 777 18.82 -4.36 -36.39
C MET A 777 17.99 -3.09 -36.63
N ASP A 778 18.50 -1.91 -36.24
CA ASP A 778 18.05 -0.63 -36.80
C ASP A 778 18.61 -0.52 -38.22
N THR A 779 17.75 -0.72 -39.21
CA THR A 779 18.14 -0.83 -40.63
C THR A 779 18.62 0.49 -41.25
N GLU A 780 18.26 1.63 -40.68
CA GLU A 780 18.68 2.93 -41.19
C GLU A 780 20.03 3.35 -40.60
N LEU A 781 20.30 3.00 -39.34
CA LEU A 781 21.60 3.23 -38.70
C LEU A 781 22.61 2.10 -38.92
N GLY A 782 22.16 0.91 -39.33
CA GLY A 782 22.97 -0.30 -39.37
C GLY A 782 23.47 -0.72 -37.98
N ARG A 783 22.66 -0.47 -36.94
CA ARG A 783 23.01 -0.73 -35.54
C ARG A 783 22.35 -2.01 -35.05
N GLU A 784 23.17 -2.99 -34.67
CA GLU A 784 22.72 -4.17 -33.93
C GLU A 784 22.44 -3.78 -32.46
N ILE A 785 21.39 -4.35 -31.90
CA ILE A 785 20.93 -4.07 -30.53
C ILE A 785 21.25 -5.24 -29.59
N ILE A 786 21.24 -6.47 -30.10
CA ILE A 786 21.51 -7.65 -29.26
C ILE A 786 23.02 -7.81 -29.08
N LEU A 787 23.44 -8.03 -27.82
CA LEU A 787 24.86 -8.25 -27.51
C LEU A 787 25.42 -9.44 -28.32
N PRO A 788 26.62 -9.33 -28.93
CA PRO A 788 27.19 -10.39 -29.76
C PRO A 788 27.25 -11.75 -29.05
N GLY A 789 26.70 -12.79 -29.68
CA GLY A 789 26.67 -14.16 -29.16
C GLY A 789 25.60 -14.41 -28.08
N ALA A 790 24.85 -13.39 -27.66
CA ALA A 790 23.73 -13.53 -26.73
C ALA A 790 22.40 -13.63 -27.50
N THR A 791 21.33 -13.96 -26.78
CA THR A 791 19.96 -14.00 -27.34
C THR A 791 18.95 -13.48 -26.34
N ALA A 792 17.86 -12.88 -26.80
CA ALA A 792 16.73 -12.46 -25.96
C ALA A 792 15.60 -13.51 -25.96
N GLY A 793 14.83 -13.55 -24.86
CA GLY A 793 13.65 -14.42 -24.73
C GLY A 793 13.36 -14.87 -23.29
N PHE A 794 12.43 -15.82 -23.13
CA PHE A 794 12.04 -16.37 -21.83
C PHE A 794 13.18 -17.13 -21.14
N VAL A 795 13.29 -16.94 -19.82
CA VAL A 795 14.24 -17.61 -18.94
C VAL A 795 13.55 -18.02 -17.64
N ILE A 796 14.01 -19.11 -17.05
CA ILE A 796 13.51 -19.65 -15.79
C ILE A 796 14.63 -19.64 -14.75
N TYR A 797 14.27 -19.35 -13.49
CA TYR A 797 15.15 -19.44 -12.33
C TYR A 797 14.53 -20.34 -11.27
N GLN A 798 15.37 -20.93 -10.42
CA GLN A 798 14.93 -21.56 -9.17
C GLN A 798 14.66 -20.48 -8.12
N ASP A 799 13.52 -20.57 -7.46
CA ASP A 799 13.04 -19.56 -6.52
C ASP A 799 12.74 -20.21 -5.18
N GLN A 800 13.76 -20.27 -4.35
CA GLN A 800 13.75 -20.94 -3.05
C GLN A 800 14.36 -19.96 -2.03
N PRO A 801 13.61 -18.94 -1.58
CA PRO A 801 14.13 -17.95 -0.65
C PRO A 801 14.43 -18.53 0.73
N LEU A 802 15.19 -17.81 1.55
CA LEU A 802 15.62 -18.27 2.88
C LEU A 802 14.45 -18.35 3.87
N ALA A 803 13.51 -17.40 3.77
CA ALA A 803 12.29 -17.29 4.56
C ALA A 803 11.20 -16.61 3.71
N ASN A 804 9.97 -16.51 4.23
CA ASN A 804 8.88 -15.71 3.65
C ASN A 804 8.68 -15.90 2.13
N ASP A 805 8.31 -17.10 1.71
CA ASP A 805 8.30 -17.55 0.30
C ASP A 805 7.66 -16.56 -0.71
N ALA A 806 6.42 -16.10 -0.48
CA ALA A 806 5.77 -15.13 -1.37
C ALA A 806 6.41 -13.73 -1.35
N TRP A 807 7.09 -13.36 -0.26
CA TRP A 807 7.70 -12.04 -0.09
C TRP A 807 9.08 -11.96 -0.71
N ASP A 808 9.94 -12.93 -0.45
CA ASP A 808 11.37 -12.81 -0.69
C ASP A 808 11.82 -13.44 -2.01
N VAL A 809 12.70 -12.74 -2.72
CA VAL A 809 13.57 -13.34 -3.73
C VAL A 809 15.00 -13.06 -3.30
N GLU A 810 15.84 -14.08 -3.32
CA GLU A 810 17.22 -14.00 -2.86
C GLU A 810 18.20 -13.85 -4.01
N ILE A 811 19.32 -13.16 -3.79
CA ILE A 811 20.26 -12.82 -4.88
C ILE A 811 20.82 -14.05 -5.61
N TYR A 812 20.98 -15.18 -4.92
CA TYR A 812 21.50 -16.43 -5.49
C TYR A 812 20.55 -17.09 -6.51
N HIS A 813 19.28 -16.68 -6.59
CA HIS A 813 18.38 -17.22 -7.63
C HIS A 813 18.97 -17.00 -9.04
N LEU A 814 19.71 -15.90 -9.23
CA LEU A 814 20.33 -15.52 -10.50
C LEU A 814 21.33 -16.56 -11.02
N ASP A 815 21.93 -17.37 -10.13
CA ASP A 815 22.91 -18.40 -10.49
C ASP A 815 22.28 -19.63 -11.16
N THR A 816 20.95 -19.75 -11.12
CA THR A 816 20.20 -20.93 -11.58
C THR A 816 19.49 -20.71 -12.92
N LYS A 817 19.85 -19.63 -13.62
CA LYS A 817 19.27 -19.23 -14.90
C LYS A 817 19.30 -20.36 -15.94
N ALA A 818 18.16 -20.62 -16.57
CA ALA A 818 18.03 -21.50 -17.74
C ALA A 818 17.16 -20.85 -18.83
N PRO A 819 17.57 -20.86 -20.11
CA PRO A 819 16.70 -20.44 -21.21
C PRO A 819 15.57 -21.43 -21.44
N ILE A 820 14.41 -20.93 -21.89
CA ILE A 820 13.30 -21.76 -22.36
C ILE A 820 13.27 -21.68 -23.89
N ASP A 821 13.45 -22.82 -24.55
CA ASP A 821 13.39 -22.93 -26.00
C ASP A 821 11.95 -23.23 -26.46
N ALA A 822 11.56 -22.65 -27.60
CA ALA A 822 10.26 -22.89 -28.20
C ALA A 822 10.15 -24.31 -28.75
N THR A 823 8.96 -24.87 -28.62
CA THR A 823 8.55 -26.12 -29.26
C THR A 823 8.06 -25.88 -30.69
N SER A 824 7.51 -24.70 -30.99
CA SER A 824 7.12 -24.33 -32.34
C SER A 824 7.23 -22.82 -32.57
N VAL A 825 7.58 -22.44 -33.79
CA VAL A 825 7.54 -21.07 -34.31
C VAL A 825 6.82 -21.14 -35.65
N ARG A 826 5.80 -20.30 -35.86
CA ARG A 826 5.06 -20.23 -37.13
C ARG A 826 4.70 -18.80 -37.48
N VAL A 827 4.68 -18.49 -38.78
CA VAL A 827 4.18 -17.21 -39.27
C VAL A 827 2.65 -17.18 -39.13
N LEU A 828 2.14 -16.18 -38.42
CA LEU A 828 0.69 -15.97 -38.24
C LEU A 828 0.17 -14.93 -39.23
N GLU A 829 0.83 -13.77 -39.31
CA GLU A 829 0.51 -12.69 -40.24
C GLU A 829 1.74 -12.39 -41.11
N PRO A 830 1.77 -12.87 -42.37
CA PRO A 830 2.97 -12.82 -43.21
C PRO A 830 3.31 -11.43 -43.73
N ALA A 831 2.32 -10.57 -43.94
CA ALA A 831 2.55 -9.20 -44.38
C ALA A 831 1.34 -8.29 -44.14
N GLY A 832 1.61 -7.01 -43.87
CA GLY A 832 0.61 -5.95 -43.89
C GLY A 832 0.95 -4.76 -43.01
N LEU A 833 -0.07 -4.13 -42.43
CA LEU A 833 0.13 -3.10 -41.42
C LEU A 833 0.74 -3.67 -40.14
N ARG A 834 0.47 -4.94 -39.85
CA ARG A 834 1.13 -5.73 -38.81
C ARG A 834 1.61 -7.05 -39.41
N SER A 835 2.79 -7.48 -39.01
CA SER A 835 3.25 -8.86 -39.20
C SER A 835 3.46 -9.53 -37.86
N SER A 836 3.30 -10.85 -37.79
CA SER A 836 3.40 -11.56 -36.52
C SER A 836 3.79 -13.03 -36.65
N LEU A 837 4.43 -13.53 -35.60
CA LEU A 837 4.77 -14.94 -35.39
C LEU A 837 4.02 -15.45 -34.16
N ALA A 838 3.53 -16.69 -34.22
CA ALA A 838 3.09 -17.42 -33.05
C ALA A 838 4.22 -18.36 -32.59
N VAL A 839 4.55 -18.30 -31.30
CA VAL A 839 5.64 -19.05 -30.69
C VAL A 839 5.11 -19.77 -29.45
N ASP A 840 5.28 -21.09 -29.41
CA ASP A 840 4.81 -21.93 -28.30
C ASP A 840 5.98 -22.58 -27.56
N TYR A 841 6.00 -22.47 -26.24
CA TYR A 841 6.99 -23.03 -25.35
C TYR A 841 6.33 -24.03 -24.38
N VAL A 842 7.09 -25.06 -24.00
CA VAL A 842 6.69 -26.01 -22.95
C VAL A 842 7.84 -26.10 -21.97
N PHE A 843 7.55 -25.89 -20.69
CA PHE A 843 8.51 -26.08 -19.60
C PHE A 843 7.84 -26.93 -18.53
N ASN A 844 8.33 -28.16 -18.33
CA ASN A 844 7.72 -29.17 -17.47
C ASN A 844 6.21 -29.32 -17.73
N GLN A 845 5.39 -28.81 -16.81
CA GLN A 845 3.94 -28.90 -16.81
C GLN A 845 3.25 -27.58 -17.21
N SER A 846 4.05 -26.55 -17.50
CA SER A 846 3.57 -25.22 -17.90
C SER A 846 3.74 -24.97 -19.39
N ARG A 847 2.88 -24.12 -19.95
CA ARG A 847 2.90 -23.75 -21.37
C ARG A 847 2.88 -22.24 -21.53
N ILE A 848 3.63 -21.74 -22.50
CA ILE A 848 3.65 -20.32 -22.87
C ILE A 848 3.32 -20.22 -24.35
N SER A 849 2.31 -19.45 -24.70
CA SER A 849 1.96 -19.13 -26.09
C SER A 849 2.11 -17.62 -26.29
N ALA A 850 3.09 -17.21 -27.10
CA ALA A 850 3.42 -15.82 -27.36
C ALA A 850 3.16 -15.46 -28.82
N ILE A 851 2.48 -14.33 -29.05
CA ILE A 851 2.39 -13.69 -30.37
C ILE A 851 3.39 -12.54 -30.39
N ILE A 852 4.42 -12.67 -31.22
CA ILE A 852 5.44 -11.63 -31.45
C ILE A 852 5.04 -10.85 -32.67
N SER A 853 4.77 -9.55 -32.53
CA SER A 853 4.28 -8.71 -33.62
C SER A 853 5.12 -7.45 -33.84
N LEU A 854 5.16 -7.01 -35.10
CA LEU A 854 5.82 -5.80 -35.55
C LEU A 854 4.87 -4.97 -36.40
N ASP A 855 4.69 -3.72 -36.03
CA ASP A 855 3.85 -2.75 -36.73
C ASP A 855 4.62 -2.00 -37.81
N ALA A 856 3.97 -1.75 -38.95
CA ALA A 856 4.55 -1.04 -40.10
C ALA A 856 4.86 0.44 -39.82
N VAL A 857 4.20 1.02 -38.81
CA VAL A 857 4.41 2.40 -38.35
C VAL A 857 4.67 2.40 -36.83
N PRO A 858 5.47 3.35 -36.32
CA PRO A 858 5.77 3.45 -34.89
C PRO A 858 4.56 3.98 -34.10
N ASN A 859 4.46 3.66 -32.81
CA ASN A 859 3.38 4.11 -31.92
C ASN A 859 3.50 5.58 -31.46
N SER A 860 4.29 6.36 -32.16
CA SER A 860 4.63 7.75 -31.85
C SER A 860 4.72 8.55 -33.14
N LEU A 861 4.45 9.86 -33.04
CA LEU A 861 4.60 10.81 -34.15
C LEU A 861 5.97 11.49 -34.18
N LYS A 862 6.89 11.13 -33.26
CA LYS A 862 8.28 11.60 -33.30
C LYS A 862 8.92 11.18 -34.64
N LYS A 863 9.66 12.09 -35.28
CA LYS A 863 10.16 11.94 -36.67
C LYS A 863 11.04 10.71 -36.87
N ASP A 864 11.82 10.36 -35.86
CA ASP A 864 12.79 9.27 -35.78
C ASP A 864 12.31 8.14 -34.86
N ALA A 865 11.01 8.04 -34.58
CA ALA A 865 10.44 6.96 -33.79
C ALA A 865 10.62 5.60 -34.48
N LEU A 866 10.88 4.58 -33.68
CA LEU A 866 10.98 3.19 -34.11
C LEU A 866 9.73 2.41 -33.66
N SER A 867 9.39 1.34 -34.39
CA SER A 867 8.30 0.45 -33.98
C SER A 867 8.72 -0.39 -32.77
N MET A 868 7.78 -0.66 -31.87
CA MET A 868 8.01 -1.63 -30.80
C MET A 868 7.82 -3.07 -31.30
N ILE A 869 8.54 -4.00 -30.68
CA ILE A 869 8.36 -5.44 -30.85
C ILE A 869 7.45 -5.90 -29.71
N LYS A 870 6.19 -6.22 -30.04
CA LYS A 870 5.16 -6.51 -29.03
C LYS A 870 5.00 -8.01 -28.83
N PHE A 871 4.89 -8.41 -27.58
CA PHE A 871 4.59 -9.77 -27.12
C PHE A 871 3.22 -9.76 -26.45
N ASP A 872 2.27 -10.49 -27.03
CA ASP A 872 1.01 -10.83 -26.37
C ASP A 872 1.09 -12.30 -25.94
N THR A 873 1.15 -12.56 -24.63
CA THR A 873 1.52 -13.86 -24.07
C THR A 873 0.43 -14.41 -23.17
N SER A 874 -0.05 -15.61 -23.51
CA SER A 874 -0.84 -16.46 -22.60
C SER A 874 0.09 -17.50 -21.96
N ILE A 875 -0.04 -17.68 -20.64
CA ILE A 875 0.77 -18.59 -19.84
C ILE A 875 -0.16 -19.47 -19.00
N ASP A 876 -0.10 -20.78 -19.25
CA ASP A 876 -0.69 -21.80 -18.38
C ASP A 876 0.38 -22.23 -17.36
N TRP A 877 0.33 -21.66 -16.16
CA TRP A 877 1.38 -21.74 -15.16
C TRP A 877 1.08 -22.78 -14.07
N HIS A 878 1.92 -23.80 -13.99
CA HIS A 878 1.78 -24.89 -13.04
C HIS A 878 3.08 -25.22 -12.30
N GLU A 879 4.15 -24.43 -12.44
CA GLU A 879 5.41 -24.71 -11.74
C GLU A 879 5.32 -24.51 -10.21
N THR A 880 6.38 -24.88 -9.50
CA THR A 880 6.56 -24.68 -8.06
C THR A 880 8.00 -24.25 -7.79
N HIS A 881 8.18 -23.21 -6.97
CA HIS A 881 9.49 -22.63 -6.64
C HIS A 881 10.32 -22.33 -7.90
N ARG A 882 9.65 -21.68 -8.86
CA ARG A 882 10.21 -21.20 -10.12
C ARG A 882 9.84 -19.75 -10.35
N PHE A 883 10.73 -19.03 -11.00
CA PHE A 883 10.56 -17.63 -11.36
C PHE A 883 10.79 -17.45 -12.86
N LEU A 884 9.72 -17.19 -13.60
CA LEU A 884 9.73 -16.90 -15.03
C LEU A 884 10.04 -15.42 -15.27
N LYS A 885 11.05 -15.13 -16.10
CA LYS A 885 11.39 -13.77 -16.54
C LYS A 885 11.58 -13.72 -18.06
N PHE A 886 11.54 -12.51 -18.61
CA PHE A 886 11.96 -12.23 -19.98
C PHE A 886 13.23 -11.37 -19.94
N GLU A 887 14.25 -11.75 -20.70
CA GLU A 887 15.56 -11.07 -20.67
C GLU A 887 15.98 -10.61 -22.07
N VAL A 888 16.54 -9.40 -22.12
CA VAL A 888 17.09 -8.77 -23.33
C VAL A 888 18.55 -8.36 -23.05
N PRO A 889 19.54 -9.08 -23.59
CA PRO A 889 20.94 -8.66 -23.58
C PRO A 889 21.19 -7.59 -24.64
N LEU A 890 21.58 -6.40 -24.22
CA LEU A 890 21.69 -5.20 -25.04
C LEU A 890 23.15 -4.80 -25.29
N ASP A 891 23.50 -4.49 -26.53
CA ASP A 891 24.76 -3.81 -26.88
C ASP A 891 24.65 -2.30 -26.59
N ILE A 892 24.42 -2.00 -25.30
CA ILE A 892 24.30 -0.67 -24.72
C ILE A 892 25.11 -0.66 -23.43
N ASN A 893 25.94 0.36 -23.26
CA ASN A 893 26.75 0.52 -22.07
C ASN A 893 26.35 1.77 -21.28
N SER A 894 25.75 1.56 -20.11
CA SER A 894 25.38 2.64 -19.19
C SER A 894 25.52 2.19 -17.73
N GLU A 895 25.96 3.11 -16.88
CA GLU A 895 26.09 2.88 -15.44
C GLU A 895 24.73 2.81 -14.72
N GLN A 896 23.66 3.27 -15.38
CA GLN A 896 22.33 3.37 -14.80
C GLN A 896 21.23 2.98 -15.81
N ALA A 897 20.17 2.38 -15.29
CA ALA A 897 18.91 2.19 -16.00
C ALA A 897 17.83 3.10 -15.42
N THR A 898 16.95 3.60 -16.28
CA THR A 898 15.87 4.55 -15.93
C THR A 898 14.55 3.79 -15.79
N TYR A 899 13.86 3.97 -14.67
CA TYR A 899 12.63 3.26 -14.35
C TYR A 899 11.50 4.26 -14.10
N GLU A 900 10.33 3.96 -14.62
CA GLU A 900 9.14 4.75 -14.31
C GLU A 900 8.67 4.48 -12.88
N ILE A 901 8.31 5.56 -12.17
CA ILE A 901 7.61 5.53 -10.89
C ILE A 901 6.42 6.49 -10.93
N GLN A 902 5.73 6.64 -9.80
CA GLN A 902 4.61 7.57 -9.68
C GLN A 902 5.05 9.01 -9.99
N TYR A 903 4.41 9.61 -11.00
CA TYR A 903 4.64 10.99 -11.45
C TYR A 903 6.10 11.36 -11.74
N GLY A 904 6.91 10.40 -12.18
CA GLY A 904 8.30 10.67 -12.54
C GLY A 904 9.10 9.40 -12.83
N LEU A 905 10.40 9.49 -12.60
CA LEU A 905 11.35 8.41 -12.86
C LEU A 905 12.46 8.39 -11.82
N VAL A 906 13.12 7.24 -11.70
CA VAL A 906 14.34 7.06 -10.91
C VAL A 906 15.38 6.32 -11.73
N GLN A 907 16.64 6.64 -11.52
CA GLN A 907 17.77 5.92 -12.11
C GLN A 907 18.36 5.00 -11.06
N ARG A 908 18.58 3.73 -11.43
CA ARG A 908 19.19 2.73 -10.54
C ARG A 908 20.45 2.16 -11.20
N PRO A 909 21.48 1.83 -10.40
CA PRO A 909 22.75 1.36 -10.93
C PRO A 909 22.59 0.02 -11.66
N THR A 910 23.35 -0.16 -12.73
CA THR A 910 23.46 -1.44 -13.46
C THR A 910 24.61 -2.31 -12.96
N HIS A 911 25.41 -1.80 -12.02
CA HIS A 911 26.59 -2.44 -11.46
C HIS A 911 26.41 -2.79 -9.97
N LYS A 912 27.33 -3.57 -9.40
CA LYS A 912 27.29 -4.02 -7.99
C LYS A 912 28.47 -3.47 -7.16
N ASN A 913 28.88 -2.23 -7.41
CA ASN A 913 30.09 -1.63 -6.81
C ASN A 913 30.00 -1.48 -5.29
N THR A 914 28.83 -1.14 -4.75
CA THR A 914 28.58 -1.07 -3.32
C THR A 914 27.54 -2.11 -2.89
N THR A 915 27.46 -2.37 -1.57
CA THR A 915 26.41 -3.22 -1.00
C THR A 915 25.00 -2.67 -1.27
N TRP A 916 24.85 -1.34 -1.36
CA TRP A 916 23.59 -0.68 -1.70
C TRP A 916 23.17 -0.87 -3.16
N ASP A 917 24.15 -1.01 -4.07
CA ASP A 917 23.90 -1.29 -5.48
C ASP A 917 23.61 -2.78 -5.66
N ALA A 918 24.40 -3.65 -5.03
CA ALA A 918 24.21 -5.09 -5.05
C ALA A 918 22.83 -5.51 -4.51
N ALA A 919 22.27 -4.76 -3.54
CA ALA A 919 20.94 -4.97 -3.01
C ALA A 919 19.79 -4.69 -4.01
N LYS A 920 20.05 -4.00 -5.13
CA LYS A 920 19.08 -3.62 -6.18
C LYS A 920 19.05 -4.60 -7.36
N PHE A 921 19.15 -5.90 -7.08
CA PHE A 921 19.11 -6.94 -8.10
C PHE A 921 17.69 -7.27 -8.62
N GLU A 922 16.66 -6.77 -7.94
CA GLU A 922 15.24 -6.81 -8.35
C GLU A 922 14.59 -5.52 -7.83
N VAL A 923 13.97 -4.74 -8.71
CA VAL A 923 13.47 -3.38 -8.39
C VAL A 923 12.06 -3.19 -8.93
N CYS A 924 11.29 -2.31 -8.29
CA CYS A 924 9.95 -1.96 -8.76
C CYS A 924 9.99 -0.87 -9.84
N ALA A 925 9.22 -1.05 -10.92
CA ALA A 925 8.92 -0.02 -11.90
C ALA A 925 7.49 -0.14 -12.41
N HIS A 926 6.93 0.95 -12.95
CA HIS A 926 5.55 0.99 -13.44
C HIS A 926 5.43 0.41 -14.85
N ARG A 927 5.40 1.25 -15.89
CA ARG A 927 5.10 0.81 -17.25
C ARG A 927 6.34 0.46 -18.05
N PHE A 928 7.52 0.93 -17.65
CA PHE A 928 8.77 0.69 -18.37
C PHE A 928 10.02 0.71 -17.51
N ALA A 929 11.06 0.05 -18.03
CA ALA A 929 12.46 0.25 -17.68
C ALA A 929 13.26 0.52 -18.97
N ASP A 930 14.21 1.45 -18.92
CA ASP A 930 15.02 1.88 -20.07
C ASP A 930 16.51 1.75 -19.75
N LEU A 931 17.27 1.21 -20.70
CA LEU A 931 18.72 1.27 -20.71
C LEU A 931 19.14 2.08 -21.94
N SER A 932 19.78 3.22 -21.71
CA SER A 932 20.25 4.10 -22.78
C SER A 932 21.66 4.61 -22.53
N GLU A 933 22.39 4.75 -23.62
CA GLU A 933 23.66 5.44 -23.69
C GLU A 933 23.48 6.74 -24.50
N TYR A 934 24.57 7.46 -24.77
CA TYR A 934 24.47 8.61 -25.65
C TYR A 934 24.09 8.20 -27.08
N GLY A 935 22.96 8.71 -27.57
CA GLY A 935 22.53 8.54 -28.97
C GLY A 935 21.66 7.32 -29.25
N TYR A 936 21.49 6.38 -28.32
CA TYR A 936 20.61 5.23 -28.51
C TYR A 936 20.17 4.60 -27.18
N GLY A 937 18.98 3.99 -27.18
CA GLY A 937 18.47 3.28 -26.02
C GLY A 937 17.44 2.20 -26.36
N VAL A 938 17.13 1.36 -25.37
CA VAL A 938 16.06 0.37 -25.45
C VAL A 938 15.27 0.35 -24.15
N ALA A 939 13.96 0.46 -24.29
CA ALA A 939 13.01 0.31 -23.20
C ALA A 939 12.27 -1.03 -23.27
N LEU A 940 11.99 -1.61 -22.11
CA LEU A 940 11.15 -2.77 -21.93
C LEU A 940 9.84 -2.34 -21.26
N LEU A 941 8.77 -2.30 -22.05
CA LEU A 941 7.43 -1.85 -21.65
C LEU A 941 6.59 -3.03 -21.16
N ASN A 942 5.63 -2.78 -20.27
CA ASN A 942 4.69 -3.81 -19.81
C ASN A 942 3.30 -3.24 -19.50
N ASP A 943 2.29 -4.11 -19.42
CA ASP A 943 0.91 -3.73 -19.13
C ASP A 943 0.40 -4.09 -17.71
N CYS A 944 1.13 -4.88 -16.93
CA CYS A 944 0.69 -5.33 -15.60
C CYS A 944 1.79 -5.86 -14.65
N LYS A 945 3.06 -5.80 -15.04
CA LYS A 945 4.20 -6.31 -14.27
C LYS A 945 4.96 -5.15 -13.62
N TYR A 946 5.48 -5.40 -12.42
CA TYR A 946 6.16 -4.37 -11.63
C TYR A 946 7.61 -4.73 -11.29
N GLY A 947 7.99 -6.00 -11.33
CA GLY A 947 9.35 -6.45 -11.10
C GLY A 947 10.24 -6.30 -12.34
N TYR A 948 11.35 -5.60 -12.17
CA TYR A 948 12.38 -5.40 -13.19
C TYR A 948 13.78 -5.62 -12.61
N ALA A 949 14.75 -5.84 -13.49
CA ALA A 949 16.17 -5.75 -13.15
C ALA A 949 17.00 -5.30 -14.34
N CYS A 950 18.10 -4.59 -14.09
CA CYS A 950 19.12 -4.32 -15.10
C CYS A 950 20.51 -4.59 -14.51
N GLU A 951 21.24 -5.53 -15.08
CA GLU A 951 22.58 -5.91 -14.63
C GLU A 951 23.56 -5.87 -15.80
N GLY A 952 24.43 -4.86 -15.79
CA GLY A 952 25.20 -4.44 -16.95
C GLY A 952 24.29 -4.23 -18.15
N SER A 953 24.50 -5.04 -19.18
CA SER A 953 23.75 -5.06 -20.45
C SER A 953 22.45 -5.85 -20.43
N TYR A 954 22.09 -6.52 -19.32
CA TYR A 954 20.93 -7.41 -19.28
C TYR A 954 19.71 -6.72 -18.67
N LEU A 955 18.79 -6.29 -19.51
CA LEU A 955 17.49 -5.76 -19.09
C LEU A 955 16.47 -6.91 -18.94
N ARG A 956 15.80 -7.00 -17.79
CA ARG A 956 14.91 -8.11 -17.43
C ARG A 956 13.55 -7.61 -16.93
N LEU A 957 12.50 -8.31 -17.32
CA LEU A 957 11.15 -8.18 -16.78
C LEU A 957 10.74 -9.47 -16.07
N SER A 958 10.34 -9.35 -14.81
CA SER A 958 9.82 -10.44 -13.99
C SER A 958 8.35 -10.71 -14.33
N LEU A 959 8.02 -11.95 -14.71
CA LEU A 959 6.68 -12.30 -15.21
C LEU A 959 5.83 -13.02 -14.16
N LEU A 960 6.28 -14.19 -13.69
CA LEU A 960 5.51 -15.03 -12.76
C LEU A 960 6.44 -15.71 -11.76
N ARG A 961 5.95 -15.84 -10.52
CA ARG A 961 6.56 -16.64 -9.44
C ARG A 961 5.68 -17.85 -9.14
N ALA A 962 6.19 -18.78 -8.35
CA ALA A 962 5.47 -19.98 -7.94
C ALA A 962 5.74 -20.34 -6.48
N ALA A 963 5.64 -19.35 -5.58
CA ALA A 963 5.73 -19.57 -4.14
C ALA A 963 4.58 -20.49 -3.65
N LYS A 964 4.75 -21.07 -2.46
CA LYS A 964 3.79 -21.99 -1.83
C LYS A 964 3.33 -21.53 -0.45
N TYR A 965 3.90 -20.46 0.06
CA TYR A 965 3.50 -19.86 1.33
C TYR A 965 3.38 -18.34 1.17
N PRO A 966 2.29 -17.72 1.64
CA PRO A 966 1.22 -18.30 2.46
C PRO A 966 0.06 -18.90 1.66
N ASP A 967 0.04 -18.72 0.34
CA ASP A 967 -0.92 -19.37 -0.57
C ASP A 967 -0.28 -20.60 -1.27
N PRO A 968 -0.78 -21.84 -1.02
CA PRO A 968 -0.28 -23.06 -1.69
C PRO A 968 -0.49 -23.08 -3.21
N HIS A 969 -1.40 -22.25 -3.71
CA HIS A 969 -1.82 -22.17 -5.10
C HIS A 969 -1.49 -20.81 -5.73
N GLN A 970 -0.56 -20.05 -5.14
CA GLN A 970 -0.12 -18.77 -5.69
C GLN A 970 0.21 -18.90 -7.19
N ASP A 971 -0.37 -17.99 -7.97
CA ASP A 971 -0.21 -17.83 -9.41
C ASP A 971 -0.51 -19.10 -10.26
N GLN A 972 -1.11 -20.15 -9.70
CA GLN A 972 -1.46 -21.33 -10.50
C GLN A 972 -2.58 -21.02 -11.50
N GLY A 973 -2.47 -21.53 -12.73
CA GLY A 973 -3.47 -21.40 -13.78
C GLY A 973 -3.10 -20.40 -14.87
N GLN A 974 -4.12 -19.76 -15.45
CA GLN A 974 -4.00 -18.97 -16.69
C GLN A 974 -3.64 -17.51 -16.41
N HIS A 975 -2.65 -17.00 -17.14
CA HIS A 975 -2.21 -15.60 -17.10
C HIS A 975 -2.13 -15.00 -18.50
N GLU A 976 -2.52 -13.74 -18.60
CA GLU A 976 -2.40 -12.94 -19.82
C GLU A 976 -1.49 -11.74 -19.54
N VAL A 977 -0.42 -11.61 -20.32
CA VAL A 977 0.60 -10.57 -20.16
C VAL A 977 0.99 -9.99 -21.51
N SER A 978 0.99 -8.67 -21.60
CA SER A 978 1.52 -7.95 -22.75
C SER A 978 2.75 -7.13 -22.35
N PHE A 979 3.83 -7.26 -23.13
CA PHE A 979 5.05 -6.49 -22.95
C PHE A 979 5.70 -6.19 -24.30
N ALA A 980 6.63 -5.24 -24.36
CA ALA A 980 7.25 -4.85 -25.62
C ALA A 980 8.70 -4.38 -25.45
N ILE A 981 9.52 -4.67 -26.45
CA ILE A 981 10.86 -4.08 -26.61
C ILE A 981 10.70 -2.86 -27.50
N LEU A 982 11.09 -1.68 -27.02
CA LEU A 982 11.05 -0.43 -27.75
C LEU A 982 12.48 0.14 -27.87
N PRO A 983 13.16 -0.11 -29.00
CA PRO A 983 14.35 0.65 -29.35
C PRO A 983 13.99 2.11 -29.60
N HIS A 984 14.87 3.03 -29.24
CA HIS A 984 14.72 4.44 -29.55
C HIS A 984 16.07 5.11 -29.85
N ARG A 985 16.01 6.15 -30.67
CA ARG A 985 17.16 6.98 -31.03
C ARG A 985 17.27 8.16 -30.09
N GLY A 986 18.50 8.43 -29.66
CA GLY A 986 18.81 9.41 -28.62
C GLY A 986 18.95 8.78 -27.24
N HIS A 987 19.29 9.60 -26.25
CA HIS A 987 19.25 9.20 -24.84
C HIS A 987 17.80 9.20 -24.31
N PHE A 988 17.51 8.56 -23.18
CA PHE A 988 16.15 8.48 -22.59
C PHE A 988 15.38 9.83 -22.60
N LEU A 989 16.03 10.94 -22.24
CA LEU A 989 15.41 12.27 -22.17
C LEU A 989 14.95 12.81 -23.55
N GLU A 990 15.49 12.28 -24.63
CA GLU A 990 15.15 12.60 -26.03
C GLU A 990 14.15 11.60 -26.62
N SER A 991 13.84 10.54 -25.88
CA SER A 991 12.96 9.46 -26.30
C SER A 991 11.47 9.83 -26.20
N ASP A 992 10.63 8.99 -26.78
CA ASP A 992 9.17 8.98 -26.64
C ASP A 992 8.69 7.84 -25.73
N VAL A 993 9.59 7.21 -24.98
CA VAL A 993 9.30 6.05 -24.12
C VAL A 993 8.14 6.32 -23.15
N PRO A 994 8.09 7.43 -22.39
CA PRO A 994 6.97 7.67 -21.48
C PRO A 994 5.61 7.77 -22.20
N GLN A 995 5.56 8.41 -23.37
CA GLN A 995 4.34 8.57 -24.16
C GLN A 995 3.89 7.23 -24.76
N VAL A 996 4.82 6.45 -25.30
CA VAL A 996 4.53 5.13 -25.87
C VAL A 996 4.11 4.14 -24.77
N ALA A 997 4.76 4.15 -23.61
CA ALA A 997 4.40 3.30 -22.47
C ALA A 997 3.00 3.63 -21.91
N ALA A 998 2.66 4.92 -21.82
CA ALA A 998 1.32 5.36 -21.44
C ALA A 998 0.26 4.92 -22.47
N SER A 999 0.56 5.05 -23.77
CA SER A 999 -0.31 4.58 -24.86
C SER A 999 -0.49 3.07 -24.86
N PHE A 1000 0.57 2.32 -24.56
CA PHE A 1000 0.55 0.86 -24.45
C PHE A 1000 -0.40 0.36 -23.35
N ASN A 1001 -0.45 1.09 -22.23
CA ASN A 1001 -1.34 0.75 -21.11
C ASN A 1001 -2.77 1.28 -21.29
N ASN A 1002 -2.96 2.36 -22.06
CA ASN A 1002 -4.25 2.96 -22.35
C ASN A 1002 -4.55 2.90 -23.86
N PRO A 1003 -5.04 1.74 -24.38
CA PRO A 1003 -5.26 1.54 -25.80
C PRO A 1003 -6.37 2.46 -26.33
N LEU A 1004 -6.29 2.82 -27.62
CA LEU A 1004 -7.32 3.64 -28.25
C LEU A 1004 -8.68 2.92 -28.32
N HIS A 1005 -9.74 3.67 -28.03
CA HIS A 1005 -11.11 3.17 -28.14
C HIS A 1005 -11.79 3.71 -29.39
N LEU A 1006 -12.29 2.81 -30.23
CA LEU A 1006 -13.12 3.16 -31.37
C LEU A 1006 -14.61 2.98 -31.03
N ARG A 1007 -15.44 3.91 -31.47
CA ARG A 1007 -16.91 3.82 -31.45
C ARG A 1007 -17.46 3.96 -32.85
N TYR A 1008 -18.64 3.42 -33.08
CA TYR A 1008 -19.35 3.53 -34.34
C TYR A 1008 -20.46 4.57 -34.23
N LEU A 1009 -20.56 5.45 -35.23
CA LEU A 1009 -21.67 6.38 -35.37
C LEU A 1009 -22.52 5.98 -36.59
N PRO A 1010 -23.78 5.53 -36.38
CA PRO A 1010 -24.69 5.21 -37.47
C PRO A 1010 -25.08 6.44 -38.29
N ARG A 1011 -25.28 6.27 -39.60
CA ARG A 1011 -25.70 7.36 -40.51
C ARG A 1011 -27.09 7.93 -40.21
N SER A 1012 -27.98 7.18 -39.54
CA SER A 1012 -29.27 7.69 -39.06
C SER A 1012 -29.12 8.77 -37.97
N ALA A 1013 -28.10 8.65 -37.11
CA ALA A 1013 -27.78 9.63 -36.07
C ALA A 1013 -27.03 10.86 -36.63
N TYR A 1014 -26.34 10.69 -37.76
CA TYR A 1014 -25.51 11.70 -38.43
C TYR A 1014 -26.29 12.95 -38.92
N LEU A 1015 -27.59 12.81 -39.22
CA LEU A 1015 -28.40 13.89 -39.80
C LEU A 1015 -28.99 14.87 -38.76
N ASN A 1016 -29.04 14.49 -37.47
CA ASN A 1016 -29.73 15.26 -36.43
C ASN A 1016 -28.84 15.73 -35.25
N VAL A 1017 -27.59 15.28 -35.17
CA VAL A 1017 -26.67 15.65 -34.07
C VAL A 1017 -25.33 16.08 -34.67
N PRO A 1018 -24.85 17.32 -34.41
CA PRO A 1018 -23.50 17.70 -34.80
C PRO A 1018 -22.50 16.74 -34.16
N VAL A 1019 -21.80 15.96 -34.98
CA VAL A 1019 -20.63 15.16 -34.56
C VAL A 1019 -19.43 16.11 -34.43
N ALA A 1020 -19.62 17.23 -33.74
CA ALA A 1020 -18.53 18.04 -33.25
C ALA A 1020 -18.39 17.62 -31.79
N PRO A 1021 -17.46 16.72 -31.44
CA PRO A 1021 -17.36 16.30 -30.06
C PRO A 1021 -16.87 17.50 -29.25
N ASN A 1022 -17.69 17.95 -28.30
CA ASN A 1022 -17.28 18.76 -27.16
C ASN A 1022 -16.31 18.01 -26.21
N CYS A 1023 -15.56 17.01 -26.71
CA CYS A 1023 -14.74 16.09 -25.93
C CYS A 1023 -13.33 16.61 -25.66
N GLN A 1024 -12.97 17.77 -26.21
CA GLN A 1024 -11.70 18.41 -25.95
C GLN A 1024 -11.88 19.53 -24.92
N LEU A 1025 -11.81 19.17 -23.63
CA LEU A 1025 -11.90 20.14 -22.54
C LEU A 1025 -10.61 20.93 -22.35
N PHE A 1026 -9.46 20.27 -22.55
CA PHE A 1026 -8.15 20.82 -22.27
C PHE A 1026 -7.15 20.46 -23.37
N LYS A 1027 -6.19 21.35 -23.60
CA LYS A 1027 -5.06 21.17 -24.51
C LYS A 1027 -3.81 21.78 -23.90
N LEU A 1028 -2.67 21.09 -24.05
CA LEU A 1028 -1.36 21.62 -23.67
C LEU A 1028 -0.65 22.22 -24.89
N GLU A 1029 -0.18 23.46 -24.77
CA GLU A 1029 0.61 24.16 -25.78
C GLU A 1029 1.89 24.76 -25.18
N GLY A 1030 2.85 25.13 -26.04
CA GLY A 1030 4.12 25.74 -25.64
C GLY A 1030 5.29 24.77 -25.65
N LEU A 1031 6.51 25.30 -25.52
CA LEU A 1031 7.76 24.54 -25.65
C LEU A 1031 7.90 23.41 -24.61
N GLY A 1032 7.30 23.56 -23.43
CA GLY A 1032 7.36 22.56 -22.36
C GLY A 1032 6.31 21.46 -22.45
N SER A 1033 5.37 21.51 -23.41
CA SER A 1033 4.20 20.61 -23.41
C SER A 1033 4.55 19.13 -23.59
N ARG A 1034 5.68 18.82 -24.24
CA ARG A 1034 6.20 17.45 -24.35
C ARG A 1034 6.48 16.81 -22.98
N ASN A 1035 6.90 17.63 -22.02
CA ASN A 1035 7.41 17.16 -20.73
C ASN A 1035 6.31 17.06 -19.66
N VAL A 1036 5.14 17.67 -19.91
CA VAL A 1036 4.04 17.72 -18.95
C VAL A 1036 2.93 16.79 -19.40
N VAL A 1037 2.52 15.91 -18.50
CA VAL A 1037 1.43 14.97 -18.71
C VAL A 1037 0.22 15.49 -17.94
N LEU A 1038 -0.92 15.61 -18.62
CA LEU A 1038 -2.21 15.77 -17.97
C LEU A 1038 -2.73 14.36 -17.66
N ASP A 1039 -2.80 14.06 -16.37
CA ASP A 1039 -3.10 12.71 -15.88
C ASP A 1039 -4.60 12.54 -15.59
N VAL A 1040 -5.20 13.50 -14.89
CA VAL A 1040 -6.57 13.38 -14.38
C VAL A 1040 -7.41 14.60 -14.73
N ILE A 1041 -8.64 14.32 -15.17
CA ILE A 1041 -9.75 15.28 -15.23
C ILE A 1041 -10.93 14.62 -14.52
N LYS A 1042 -11.42 15.26 -13.47
CA LYS A 1042 -12.58 14.80 -12.70
C LYS A 1042 -13.43 15.98 -12.22
N ARG A 1043 -14.61 15.69 -11.65
CA ARG A 1043 -15.37 16.68 -10.88
C ARG A 1043 -14.74 16.90 -9.52
N GLY A 1044 -14.89 18.11 -8.96
CA GLY A 1044 -14.42 18.38 -7.61
C GLY A 1044 -15.24 17.65 -6.57
N GLU A 1045 -14.58 17.23 -5.49
CA GLU A 1045 -15.20 16.57 -4.36
C GLU A 1045 -16.13 17.54 -3.62
N ASP A 1046 -15.78 18.82 -3.56
CA ASP A 1046 -16.59 19.87 -2.93
C ASP A 1046 -17.90 20.18 -3.67
N ASP A 1047 -18.10 19.65 -4.88
CA ASP A 1047 -19.37 19.76 -5.62
C ASP A 1047 -20.51 19.05 -4.87
N THR A 1048 -20.18 18.00 -4.11
CA THR A 1048 -21.14 17.19 -3.32
C THR A 1048 -20.81 17.19 -1.82
N PHE A 1049 -19.60 17.60 -1.43
CA PHE A 1049 -19.17 17.62 -0.03
C PHE A 1049 -19.95 18.68 0.77
N SER A 1050 -20.88 18.20 1.60
CA SER A 1050 -21.79 19.06 2.36
C SER A 1050 -21.14 19.62 3.62
N PHE A 1051 -20.75 20.90 3.62
CA PHE A 1051 -20.70 21.73 4.82
C PHE A 1051 -21.81 22.81 4.75
N PRO A 1052 -22.35 23.32 5.88
CA PRO A 1052 -23.52 24.19 5.88
C PRO A 1052 -23.24 25.64 5.42
N SER A 1053 -22.35 25.87 4.46
CA SER A 1053 -22.00 27.22 4.00
C SER A 1053 -21.73 27.28 2.50
N GLY A 1054 -22.78 27.32 1.68
CA GLY A 1054 -22.67 27.77 0.29
C GLY A 1054 -23.65 27.12 -0.67
N LYS A 1055 -23.99 27.84 -1.75
CA LYS A 1055 -24.69 27.28 -2.91
C LYS A 1055 -23.82 26.17 -3.54
N PRO A 1056 -24.41 25.12 -4.14
CA PRO A 1056 -23.63 24.10 -4.84
C PRO A 1056 -22.84 24.76 -5.97
N VAL A 1057 -21.51 24.63 -5.90
CA VAL A 1057 -20.59 25.10 -6.93
C VAL A 1057 -20.24 23.90 -7.81
N LYS A 1058 -20.22 24.08 -9.13
CA LYS A 1058 -19.76 23.04 -10.05
C LYS A 1058 -18.29 23.29 -10.34
N THR A 1059 -17.44 22.30 -10.10
CA THR A 1059 -16.00 22.45 -10.32
C THR A 1059 -15.41 21.29 -11.13
N VAL A 1060 -14.31 21.57 -11.81
CA VAL A 1060 -13.49 20.58 -12.53
C VAL A 1060 -12.08 20.61 -11.98
N ILE A 1061 -11.56 19.44 -11.64
CA ILE A 1061 -10.20 19.23 -11.16
C ILE A 1061 -9.35 18.69 -12.29
N VAL A 1062 -8.19 19.31 -12.50
CA VAL A 1062 -7.20 18.89 -13.48
C VAL A 1062 -5.87 18.67 -12.79
N ARG A 1063 -5.27 17.49 -12.95
CA ARG A 1063 -3.96 17.16 -12.37
C ARG A 1063 -2.94 16.93 -13.47
N LEU A 1064 -1.80 17.60 -13.34
CA LEU A 1064 -0.70 17.56 -14.29
C LEU A 1064 0.61 17.32 -13.56
N TYR A 1065 1.56 16.67 -14.21
CA TYR A 1065 2.91 16.51 -13.68
C TYR A 1065 3.98 16.64 -14.76
N GLU A 1066 5.17 17.10 -14.36
CA GLU A 1066 6.35 17.08 -15.22
C GLU A 1066 7.05 15.72 -15.11
N ALA A 1067 7.31 15.07 -16.25
CA ALA A 1067 7.65 13.66 -16.30
C ALA A 1067 9.16 13.36 -16.49
N PHE A 1068 9.99 14.34 -16.87
CA PHE A 1068 11.38 14.13 -17.29
C PHE A 1068 12.42 14.71 -16.32
N GLY A 1069 12.01 15.46 -15.29
CA GLY A 1069 12.91 16.09 -14.32
C GLY A 1069 13.43 17.46 -14.74
N GLY A 1070 12.72 18.16 -15.63
CA GLY A 1070 13.06 19.48 -16.14
C GLY A 1070 12.09 20.58 -15.71
N SER A 1071 12.47 21.85 -15.91
CA SER A 1071 11.50 22.95 -15.83
C SER A 1071 10.71 23.05 -17.14
N ALA A 1072 9.41 23.33 -17.07
CA ALA A 1072 8.56 23.45 -18.24
C ALA A 1072 7.62 24.66 -18.15
N ASN A 1073 7.50 25.42 -19.24
CA ASN A 1073 6.47 26.44 -19.41
C ASN A 1073 5.43 25.91 -20.39
N VAL A 1074 4.18 25.82 -19.94
CA VAL A 1074 3.08 25.21 -20.68
C VAL A 1074 1.84 26.09 -20.57
N ASN A 1075 1.14 26.29 -21.67
CA ASN A 1075 -0.17 26.91 -21.69
C ASN A 1075 -1.23 25.81 -21.66
N LEU A 1076 -2.05 25.79 -20.61
CA LEU A 1076 -3.25 24.96 -20.54
C LEU A 1076 -4.41 25.74 -21.16
N ILE A 1077 -4.82 25.31 -22.34
CA ILE A 1077 -5.90 25.92 -23.13
C ILE A 1077 -7.19 25.14 -22.87
N THR A 1078 -8.29 25.82 -22.56
CA THR A 1078 -9.56 25.16 -22.19
C THR A 1078 -10.78 25.75 -22.90
N SER A 1079 -11.74 24.86 -23.17
CA SER A 1079 -13.07 25.19 -23.69
C SER A 1079 -14.07 25.51 -22.57
N LEU A 1080 -13.71 25.25 -21.30
CA LEU A 1080 -14.53 25.60 -20.15
C LEU A 1080 -14.65 27.12 -19.99
N GLN A 1081 -15.85 27.59 -19.69
CA GLN A 1081 -16.09 28.99 -19.29
C GLN A 1081 -15.98 29.09 -17.77
N SER A 1082 -14.75 29.04 -17.24
CA SER A 1082 -14.54 29.17 -15.80
C SER A 1082 -14.68 30.62 -15.34
N THR A 1083 -15.34 30.81 -14.20
CA THR A 1083 -15.44 32.11 -13.51
C THR A 1083 -14.18 32.40 -12.72
N GLU A 1084 -13.62 31.37 -12.06
CA GLU A 1084 -12.39 31.43 -11.29
C GLU A 1084 -11.56 30.15 -11.50
N VAL A 1085 -10.24 30.28 -11.39
CA VAL A 1085 -9.31 29.16 -11.46
C VAL A 1085 -8.34 29.26 -10.29
N PHE A 1086 -8.11 28.14 -9.60
CA PHE A 1086 -7.19 28.06 -8.48
C PHE A 1086 -6.15 26.97 -8.72
N LYS A 1087 -4.90 27.20 -8.31
CA LYS A 1087 -4.02 26.07 -7.95
C LYS A 1087 -4.49 25.55 -6.60
N VAL A 1088 -4.68 24.25 -6.54
CA VAL A 1088 -5.12 23.55 -5.34
C VAL A 1088 -4.13 22.45 -5.00
N ASP A 1089 -4.21 21.97 -3.77
CA ASP A 1089 -3.50 20.77 -3.38
C ASP A 1089 -4.25 19.49 -3.79
N ILE A 1090 -3.73 18.31 -3.46
CA ILE A 1090 -4.40 17.06 -3.85
C ILE A 1090 -5.74 16.82 -3.11
N LEU A 1091 -5.99 17.56 -2.02
CA LEU A 1091 -7.26 17.58 -1.30
C LEU A 1091 -8.25 18.62 -1.85
N GLU A 1092 -7.84 19.35 -2.91
CA GLU A 1092 -8.62 20.36 -3.63
C GLU A 1092 -8.83 21.67 -2.86
N ARG A 1093 -8.00 21.89 -1.83
CA ARG A 1093 -7.99 23.13 -1.05
C ARG A 1093 -7.27 24.24 -1.82
N ASP A 1094 -7.84 25.45 -1.80
CA ASP A 1094 -7.30 26.59 -2.54
C ASP A 1094 -5.95 27.05 -1.98
N ILE A 1095 -4.94 27.13 -2.85
CA ILE A 1095 -3.60 27.64 -2.53
C ILE A 1095 -3.42 29.05 -3.11
N GLU A 1096 -3.62 29.19 -4.43
CA GLU A 1096 -3.46 30.47 -5.12
C GLU A 1096 -4.47 30.61 -6.26
N ALA A 1097 -5.00 31.83 -6.45
CA ALA A 1097 -5.83 32.16 -7.60
C ALA A 1097 -4.95 32.34 -8.84
N VAL A 1098 -5.39 31.77 -9.97
CA VAL A 1098 -4.72 31.86 -11.26
C VAL A 1098 -5.58 32.70 -12.20
N LYS A 1099 -4.97 33.68 -12.86
CA LYS A 1099 -5.69 34.54 -13.81
C LYS A 1099 -5.74 33.87 -15.18
N PRO A 1100 -6.91 33.43 -15.68
CA PRO A 1100 -7.03 33.01 -17.06
C PRO A 1100 -6.90 34.23 -18.00
N TYR A 1101 -6.36 34.03 -19.19
CA TYR A 1101 -6.38 35.01 -20.27
C TYR A 1101 -7.33 34.53 -21.38
N HIS A 1102 -7.97 35.49 -22.06
CA HIS A 1102 -8.84 35.18 -23.21
C HIS A 1102 -8.04 35.10 -24.50
N LEU A 1103 -8.34 34.09 -25.32
CA LEU A 1103 -7.76 33.95 -26.66
C LEU A 1103 -8.51 34.87 -27.63
N SER A 1104 -7.83 35.83 -28.25
CA SER A 1104 -8.41 36.72 -29.26
C SER A 1104 -8.63 35.98 -30.59
N GLN A 1105 -9.86 35.99 -31.11
CA GLN A 1105 -10.16 35.49 -32.46
C GLN A 1105 -9.51 36.40 -33.51
N ASN A 1106 -8.32 36.06 -34.00
CA ASN A 1106 -7.72 36.77 -35.13
C ASN A 1106 -8.40 36.31 -36.44
N ILE A 1107 -9.36 37.09 -36.91
CA ILE A 1107 -9.82 37.08 -38.30
C ILE A 1107 -8.72 37.72 -39.12
N ALA A 1108 -7.85 36.92 -39.74
CA ALA A 1108 -6.92 37.40 -40.75
C ALA A 1108 -7.65 37.55 -42.09
N THR A 1109 -8.24 38.73 -42.32
CA THR A 1109 -8.50 39.20 -43.69
C THR A 1109 -7.21 39.78 -44.25
N SER A 1110 -6.45 38.98 -45.01
CA SER A 1110 -5.49 39.54 -45.95
C SER A 1110 -6.26 40.04 -47.17
N GLU A 1111 -6.44 41.36 -47.26
CA GLU A 1111 -6.82 42.02 -48.49
C GLU A 1111 -5.71 41.81 -49.53
N ASP A 1112 -6.03 41.12 -50.61
CA ASP A 1112 -5.27 41.20 -51.85
C ASP A 1112 -6.25 41.54 -52.97
N SER A 1113 -6.16 42.78 -53.45
CA SER A 1113 -7.03 43.37 -54.46
C SER A 1113 -6.46 43.15 -55.85
N THR A 1114 -7.15 42.36 -56.71
CA THR A 1114 -7.43 42.69 -58.13
C THR A 1114 -8.24 41.58 -58.85
N GLN A 1115 -9.46 41.95 -59.30
CA GLN A 1115 -10.25 41.61 -60.53
C GLN A 1115 -9.88 40.34 -61.37
N HIS A 1116 -10.76 39.52 -61.99
CA HIS A 1116 -12.17 39.54 -62.44
C HIS A 1116 -12.65 38.10 -62.81
N GLY A 1117 -13.93 37.71 -62.58
CA GLY A 1117 -14.59 36.52 -63.19
C GLY A 1117 -15.92 36.08 -62.51
N PRO A 1118 -16.96 35.57 -63.22
CA PRO A 1118 -18.34 35.41 -62.70
C PRO A 1118 -18.57 34.11 -61.89
N PRO A 1119 -19.68 33.97 -61.13
CA PRO A 1119 -19.75 33.10 -59.96
C PRO A 1119 -20.10 31.65 -60.33
N ALA A 1120 -19.20 30.71 -59.99
CA ALA A 1120 -19.54 29.30 -59.88
C ALA A 1120 -19.91 28.98 -58.42
N SER A 1121 -21.08 28.37 -58.24
CA SER A 1121 -21.62 27.87 -56.98
C SER A 1121 -20.60 27.00 -56.22
N ARG A 1122 -19.96 27.56 -55.20
CA ARG A 1122 -19.27 26.80 -54.17
C ARG A 1122 -19.99 27.04 -52.85
N LEU A 1123 -20.66 25.99 -52.37
CA LEU A 1123 -21.00 25.82 -50.97
C LEU A 1123 -19.72 26.02 -50.15
N VAL A 1124 -19.57 27.22 -49.58
CA VAL A 1124 -18.57 27.50 -48.57
C VAL A 1124 -19.00 26.71 -47.34
N HIS A 1125 -18.36 25.57 -47.11
CA HIS A 1125 -18.30 24.98 -45.77
C HIS A 1125 -17.63 26.02 -44.87
N LYS A 1126 -18.45 26.80 -44.15
CA LYS A 1126 -18.01 27.53 -42.96
C LYS A 1126 -17.42 26.48 -42.02
N LYS A 1127 -16.08 26.42 -41.93
CA LYS A 1127 -15.42 25.84 -40.76
C LYS A 1127 -15.89 26.65 -39.55
N GLN A 1128 -16.79 26.07 -38.76
CA GLN A 1128 -17.09 26.56 -37.42
C GLN A 1128 -15.87 26.25 -36.55
N ASP A 1129 -14.92 27.19 -36.47
CA ASP A 1129 -13.89 27.18 -35.43
C ASP A 1129 -14.55 27.56 -34.09
N HIS A 1130 -15.26 26.62 -33.49
CA HIS A 1130 -15.65 26.66 -32.07
C HIS A 1130 -14.67 25.79 -31.29
N CYS A 1131 -14.01 26.30 -30.23
CA CYS A 1131 -14.03 25.60 -28.93
C CYS A 1131 -13.21 26.25 -27.80
N PHE A 1132 -12.08 26.92 -28.02
CA PHE A 1132 -11.21 27.36 -26.91
C PHE A 1132 -11.38 28.85 -26.58
N THR A 1133 -11.62 29.17 -25.31
CA THR A 1133 -11.98 30.55 -24.88
C THR A 1133 -11.06 31.11 -23.79
N GLN A 1134 -10.37 30.25 -23.05
CA GLN A 1134 -9.47 30.62 -21.96
C GLN A 1134 -8.15 29.86 -22.05
N GLY A 1135 -7.06 30.53 -21.67
CA GLY A 1135 -5.74 29.94 -21.52
C GLY A 1135 -5.14 30.26 -20.14
N ILE A 1136 -4.30 29.36 -19.64
CA ILE A 1136 -3.61 29.49 -18.36
C ILE A 1136 -2.12 29.21 -18.55
N GLU A 1137 -1.27 30.16 -18.19
CA GLU A 1137 0.19 29.96 -18.20
C GLU A 1137 0.63 29.21 -16.94
N LEU A 1138 1.26 28.04 -17.12
CA LEU A 1138 1.75 27.18 -16.05
C LEU A 1138 3.27 27.06 -16.15
N LYS A 1139 3.93 27.19 -14.99
CA LYS A 1139 5.38 27.01 -14.85
C LYS A 1139 5.62 25.84 -13.90
N PHE A 1140 6.22 24.79 -14.43
CA PHE A 1140 6.58 23.57 -13.71
C PHE A 1140 8.06 23.59 -13.35
N LYS A 1141 8.36 23.15 -12.13
CA LYS A 1141 9.69 22.69 -11.72
C LYS A 1141 9.84 21.21 -12.11
N ALA A 1142 11.08 20.72 -12.02
CA ALA A 1142 11.41 19.30 -12.18
C ALA A 1142 10.50 18.41 -11.33
N PHE A 1143 9.86 17.42 -11.95
CA PHE A 1143 8.97 16.46 -11.31
C PHE A 1143 7.82 17.08 -10.49
N GLN A 1144 7.40 18.30 -10.84
CA GLN A 1144 6.34 18.98 -10.10
C GLN A 1144 4.97 18.38 -10.42
N LEU A 1145 4.26 17.88 -9.41
CA LEU A 1145 2.82 17.62 -9.47
C LEU A 1145 2.05 18.92 -9.20
N MET A 1146 1.08 19.25 -10.06
CA MET A 1146 0.24 20.44 -9.95
C MET A 1146 -1.23 20.06 -10.14
N THR A 1147 -2.10 20.57 -9.27
CA THR A 1147 -3.55 20.41 -9.39
C THR A 1147 -4.22 21.78 -9.58
N LEU A 1148 -5.17 21.87 -10.50
CA LEU A 1148 -5.97 23.05 -10.78
C LEU A 1148 -7.45 22.76 -10.53
N LYS A 1149 -8.16 23.74 -9.98
CA LYS A 1149 -9.61 23.73 -9.80
C LYS A 1149 -10.24 24.85 -10.61
N PHE A 1150 -11.13 24.48 -11.52
CA PHE A 1150 -11.92 25.40 -12.35
C PHE A 1150 -13.32 25.51 -11.76
N VAL A 1151 -13.72 26.73 -11.40
CA VAL A 1151 -15.07 27.03 -10.89
C VAL A 1151 -15.94 27.47 -12.06
N LEU A 1152 -17.08 26.80 -12.27
CA LEU A 1152 -17.96 26.98 -13.43
C LEU A 1152 -19.19 27.85 -13.14
#